data_AF-A0A9P1G492-F1
#
_entry.id   AF-A0A9P1G492-F1
#
_cell.length_a   1.000
_cell.length_b   1.000
_cell.length_c   1.000
_cell.angle_alpha   90.00
_cell.angle_beta   90.00
_cell.angle_gamma   90.00
#
_symmetry.space_group_name_H-M   'P 1'
#
loop_
_entity.id
_entity.type
_entity.pdbx_description
1 polymer ?
#
loop_
_entity_poly.entity_id
_entity_poly.type
_entity_poly.pdbx_seq_one_letter_code
_entity_poly.pdbx_strand_id
1 'polypeptide(L)'
;MVSSEEWRFTKHAWIATLFAVVTGYADVVSLVRYQAFASILTGNAIWLGRVAVDPKSDDQHTGWYYVAICASFSLGSVLHRICELRWPNRGGSIAAIPLALLMSLTEIVYMATECSFHESYLRWTVVLVAPLFGIVAAACSNGRMGTHTTMVTGHILTLTQIVGNLVMARLGYDPMKLNVDKRKSMMSIMVIAGTIAGACLGSYALVIVEVHHVLLFPVPLLIYALLWLHDHLAKPRSLIKRVQKKWRERQHSEVSEDISVTSQDAAPSVESSDDEDEVHRLRRLGHESLKRSDCYQAAHYFQLSREQLQKMEANVTEVLGLQVSLSQDHAFALICSRRFQDGIALLEGCLTSPLKCDSKLLNALGYAFCQMEDLETAAKVFQMGLSEDPENPIIWNNLGAARMPSSMFMVICRSLPVRFWARGCLIQSADFGALGPDVTRGTMEPSMVVGCLWFIVIAFMFFAQHHVCDAYFVPAINVFVGKMKKSSNTWLQRWGDEAVAGATICALGCNGPEMFTNLISLYTGSDAGIGVVVGSEIFNLLIIVGLTISAAPVVPLALERVPFARDCFFYALSIALLYWALLDHAIESFEAWVLLGAALVYVCCVYFTGDLIIAIPALRPTTVALEEPASPSKKKGKMHGIEVSVEEILHARMADAHKDQQQWNVDPTAHGIYAEPQQIPAEQKESKGARQSIGFQFDVKDSMLGAVLKYKDLQEVVLMEMGVMNLEFYHNLQHITLRLTVEDPDQRDQLLNNIKEYSLGRPWVHGYDATIVGAWQHLRHTLGATEMPLIQKLVAVPEFLIDSVLRLTLFPVDVKDITKESRWPLCFAGAMFWLAIFSFFMLEIANQIHYNIPALPNSFLGITVCAIGTSFPNAVASVLMAQQNNPAAAIANALGSNVQNVFLAMALPWVIYQLQHGGKPINQNVAGINEGVLWMCGTLILVIFFVLLPPFCKLSYAYGPILVSVYVAYLVVTSGETFGWWPPLVK
;
A
#
# COMPACT_ATOMS: atom_id res chain seq x y z
N MET A 1 22.96 -15.49 -36.43
CA MET A 1 22.18 -14.33 -36.91
C MET A 1 20.68 -14.57 -36.77
N VAL A 2 20.13 -15.68 -37.29
CA VAL A 2 18.70 -16.05 -37.18
C VAL A 2 18.07 -15.73 -35.81
N SER A 3 18.59 -16.30 -34.71
CA SER A 3 18.04 -16.08 -33.36
C SER A 3 18.05 -14.62 -32.86
N SER A 4 18.95 -13.77 -33.36
CA SER A 4 18.96 -12.33 -33.04
C SER A 4 17.97 -11.51 -33.87
N GLU A 5 17.53 -12.02 -35.02
CA GLU A 5 16.44 -11.43 -35.81
C GLU A 5 15.08 -11.92 -35.31
N GLU A 6 14.99 -13.18 -34.93
CA GLU A 6 13.81 -13.81 -34.35
C GLU A 6 13.45 -13.20 -32.98
N TRP A 7 14.43 -13.03 -32.08
CA TRP A 7 14.22 -12.29 -30.83
C TRP A 7 13.75 -10.85 -31.06
N ARG A 8 14.32 -10.16 -32.07
CA ARG A 8 13.87 -8.81 -32.46
C ARG A 8 12.45 -8.85 -32.99
N PHE A 9 12.10 -9.81 -33.84
CA PHE A 9 10.77 -9.93 -34.43
C PHE A 9 9.71 -10.11 -33.33
N THR A 10 9.91 -11.10 -32.45
CA THR A 10 9.02 -11.39 -31.33
C THR A 10 8.87 -10.20 -30.39
N LYS A 11 9.95 -9.46 -30.08
CA LYS A 11 9.89 -8.22 -29.30
C LYS A 11 8.98 -7.16 -29.94
N HIS A 12 9.12 -6.89 -31.24
CA HIS A 12 8.28 -5.87 -31.90
C HIS A 12 6.83 -6.34 -32.02
N ALA A 13 6.56 -7.63 -32.22
CA ALA A 13 5.20 -8.18 -32.22
C ALA A 13 4.48 -7.99 -30.87
N TRP A 14 5.14 -8.27 -29.73
CA TRP A 14 4.55 -8.03 -28.40
C TRP A 14 4.29 -6.55 -28.13
N ILE A 15 5.25 -5.66 -28.43
CA ILE A 15 5.05 -4.21 -28.25
C ILE A 15 3.92 -3.69 -29.14
N ALA A 16 3.86 -4.15 -30.40
CA ALA A 16 2.77 -3.80 -31.32
C ALA A 16 1.40 -4.26 -30.80
N THR A 17 1.32 -5.46 -30.22
CA THR A 17 0.10 -6.00 -29.61
C THR A 17 -0.34 -5.17 -28.40
N LEU A 18 0.59 -4.73 -27.55
CA LEU A 18 0.26 -3.88 -26.41
C LEU A 18 -0.24 -2.50 -26.84
N PHE A 19 0.35 -1.88 -27.87
CA PHE A 19 -0.21 -0.67 -28.48
C PHE A 19 -1.61 -0.92 -29.06
N ALA A 20 -1.84 -2.08 -29.68
CA ALA A 20 -3.15 -2.44 -30.24
C ALA A 20 -4.24 -2.58 -29.16
N VAL A 21 -3.93 -3.16 -28.00
CA VAL A 21 -4.82 -3.21 -26.82
C VAL A 21 -5.16 -1.81 -26.33
N VAL A 22 -4.17 -0.95 -26.12
CA VAL A 22 -4.39 0.42 -25.62
C VAL A 22 -5.18 1.26 -26.63
N THR A 23 -4.98 1.03 -27.93
CA THR A 23 -5.76 1.67 -29.01
C THR A 23 -7.22 1.22 -28.98
N GLY A 24 -7.48 -0.09 -28.92
CA GLY A 24 -8.83 -0.64 -28.89
C GLY A 24 -9.64 -0.18 -27.67
N TYR A 25 -9.01 -0.10 -26.50
CA TYR A 25 -9.62 0.47 -25.29
C TYR A 25 -9.98 1.94 -25.49
N ALA A 26 -9.02 2.76 -25.92
CA ALA A 26 -9.20 4.20 -26.04
C ALA A 26 -10.26 4.59 -27.08
N ASP A 27 -10.30 3.92 -28.24
CA ASP A 27 -11.28 4.20 -29.28
C ASP A 27 -12.71 3.76 -28.90
N VAL A 28 -12.88 2.67 -28.13
CA VAL A 28 -14.22 2.28 -27.63
C VAL A 28 -14.71 3.25 -26.56
N VAL A 29 -13.87 3.59 -25.56
CA VAL A 29 -14.22 4.56 -24.52
C VAL A 29 -14.54 5.93 -25.13
N SER A 30 -13.75 6.38 -26.11
CA SER A 30 -14.00 7.66 -26.79
C SER A 30 -15.26 7.64 -27.65
N LEU A 31 -15.56 6.53 -28.34
CA LEU A 31 -16.75 6.44 -29.19
C LEU A 31 -18.04 6.45 -28.36
N VAL A 32 -18.12 5.63 -27.32
CA VAL A 32 -19.34 5.52 -26.50
C VAL A 32 -19.57 6.78 -25.67
N ARG A 33 -18.52 7.37 -25.09
CA ARG A 33 -18.64 8.51 -24.17
C ARG A 33 -18.62 9.88 -24.86
N TYR A 34 -17.92 10.03 -25.99
CA TYR A 34 -17.66 11.33 -26.62
C TYR A 34 -18.03 11.39 -28.11
N GLN A 35 -18.64 10.33 -28.66
CA GLN A 35 -19.00 10.18 -30.09
C GLN A 35 -17.83 10.32 -31.07
N ALA A 36 -16.59 10.15 -30.62
CA ALA A 36 -15.39 10.40 -31.41
C ALA A 36 -14.31 9.33 -31.22
N PHE A 37 -13.39 9.24 -32.16
CA PHE A 37 -12.28 8.30 -32.14
C PHE A 37 -10.95 9.00 -31.81
N ALA A 38 -10.14 8.39 -30.95
CA ALA A 38 -8.83 8.89 -30.58
C ALA A 38 -7.74 8.53 -31.62
N SER A 39 -7.91 7.42 -32.35
CA SER A 39 -6.99 6.99 -33.42
C SER A 39 -7.66 6.86 -34.80
N ILE A 40 -8.95 6.50 -34.88
CA ILE A 40 -9.64 6.18 -36.14
C ILE A 40 -10.13 7.47 -36.83
N LEU A 41 -9.20 8.19 -37.47
CA LEU A 41 -9.48 9.45 -38.17
C LEU A 41 -10.58 9.36 -39.25
N THR A 42 -10.74 8.20 -39.90
CA THR A 42 -11.82 7.99 -40.88
C THR A 42 -13.20 8.04 -40.24
N GLY A 43 -13.35 7.59 -38.99
CA GLY A 43 -14.59 7.71 -38.23
C GLY A 43 -14.92 9.17 -37.92
N ASN A 44 -13.92 9.95 -37.48
CA ASN A 44 -14.08 11.40 -37.24
C ASN A 44 -14.42 12.16 -38.53
N ALA A 45 -13.88 11.75 -39.69
CA ALA A 45 -14.22 12.33 -40.99
C ALA A 45 -15.66 12.01 -41.43
N ILE A 46 -16.18 10.82 -41.09
CA ILE A 46 -17.59 10.45 -41.34
C ILE A 46 -18.52 11.28 -40.44
N TRP A 47 -18.19 11.44 -39.16
CA TRP A 47 -18.95 12.32 -38.25
C TRP A 47 -18.95 13.78 -38.70
N LEU A 48 -17.80 14.31 -39.13
CA LEU A 48 -17.70 15.64 -39.75
C LEU A 48 -18.61 15.77 -40.98
N GLY A 49 -18.64 14.74 -41.83
CA GLY A 49 -19.54 14.67 -42.99
C GLY A 49 -21.02 14.69 -42.60
N ARG A 50 -21.42 13.94 -41.57
CA ARG A 50 -22.79 13.94 -41.03
C ARG A 50 -23.21 15.34 -40.57
N VAL A 51 -22.39 15.99 -39.75
CA VAL A 51 -22.65 17.36 -39.23
C VAL A 51 -22.69 18.41 -40.36
N ALA A 52 -21.97 18.20 -41.46
CA ALA A 52 -22.01 19.09 -42.63
C ALA A 52 -23.26 18.90 -43.51
N VAL A 53 -23.89 17.73 -43.49
CA VAL A 53 -25.11 17.43 -44.27
C VAL A 53 -26.38 17.83 -43.49
N ASP A 54 -26.40 17.58 -42.19
CA ASP A 54 -27.53 17.94 -41.33
C ASP A 54 -27.05 18.66 -40.05
N PRO A 55 -26.88 19.99 -40.11
CA PRO A 55 -26.44 20.80 -38.98
C PRO A 55 -27.55 21.10 -37.96
N LYS A 56 -28.66 20.32 -37.94
CA LYS A 56 -29.82 20.54 -37.05
C LYS A 56 -30.29 19.32 -36.27
N SER A 57 -29.73 18.12 -36.46
CA SER A 57 -30.24 16.89 -35.81
C SER A 57 -29.45 16.38 -34.59
N ASP A 58 -28.46 17.12 -34.10
CA ASP A 58 -27.76 16.80 -32.83
C ASP A 58 -27.28 18.09 -32.13
N ASP A 59 -27.95 18.47 -31.03
CA ASP A 59 -27.77 19.76 -30.30
C ASP A 59 -26.45 19.87 -29.50
N GLN A 60 -25.45 19.02 -29.78
CA GLN A 60 -24.28 18.83 -28.90
C GLN A 60 -22.90 18.84 -29.57
N HIS A 61 -22.78 18.71 -30.91
CA HIS A 61 -21.47 18.55 -31.58
C HIS A 61 -21.28 19.49 -32.78
N THR A 62 -20.35 20.45 -32.66
CA THR A 62 -19.95 21.31 -33.79
C THR A 62 -18.93 20.59 -34.69
N GLY A 63 -18.96 20.83 -36.01
CA GLY A 63 -18.00 20.23 -36.94
C GLY A 63 -16.53 20.55 -36.61
N TRP A 64 -16.28 21.71 -35.99
CA TRP A 64 -14.96 22.11 -35.51
C TRP A 64 -14.34 21.13 -34.49
N TYR A 65 -15.14 20.39 -33.73
CA TYR A 65 -14.66 19.35 -32.81
C TYR A 65 -13.90 18.24 -33.56
N TYR A 66 -14.52 17.65 -34.58
CA TYR A 66 -13.90 16.59 -35.40
C TYR A 66 -12.69 17.11 -36.20
N VAL A 67 -12.75 18.36 -36.68
CA VAL A 67 -11.59 19.04 -37.30
C VAL A 67 -10.43 19.17 -36.30
N ALA A 68 -10.70 19.56 -35.05
CA ALA A 68 -9.68 19.70 -34.02
C ALA A 68 -9.01 18.37 -33.67
N ILE A 69 -9.76 17.26 -33.57
CA ILE A 69 -9.17 15.92 -33.33
C ILE A 69 -8.18 15.55 -34.47
N CYS A 70 -8.61 15.71 -35.72
CA CYS A 70 -7.77 15.41 -36.90
C CYS A 70 -6.52 16.32 -36.99
N ALA A 71 -6.65 17.60 -36.63
CA ALA A 71 -5.52 18.52 -36.55
C ALA A 71 -4.55 18.13 -35.41
N SER A 72 -5.07 17.73 -34.25
CA SER A 72 -4.28 17.36 -33.06
C SER A 72 -3.48 16.05 -33.28
N PHE A 73 -4.09 15.03 -33.90
CA PHE A 73 -3.37 13.83 -34.36
C PHE A 73 -2.24 14.17 -35.34
N SER A 74 -2.50 15.09 -36.27
CA SER A 74 -1.52 15.55 -37.25
C SER A 74 -0.35 16.29 -36.56
N LEU A 75 -0.65 17.12 -35.56
CA LEU A 75 0.36 17.79 -34.73
C LEU A 75 1.25 16.80 -33.99
N GLY A 76 0.69 15.74 -33.39
CA GLY A 76 1.46 14.66 -32.76
C GLY A 76 2.43 13.96 -33.72
N SER A 77 1.97 13.71 -34.96
CA SER A 77 2.79 13.13 -36.03
C SER A 77 3.98 14.04 -36.42
N VAL A 78 3.76 15.36 -36.42
CA VAL A 78 4.81 16.38 -36.67
C VAL A 78 5.77 16.50 -35.49
N LEU A 79 5.26 16.52 -34.25
CA LEU A 79 6.07 16.57 -33.02
C LEU A 79 7.04 15.38 -32.95
N HIS A 80 6.57 14.16 -33.23
CA HIS A 80 7.44 12.99 -33.36
C HIS A 80 8.56 13.21 -34.38
N ARG A 81 8.24 13.74 -35.57
CA ARG A 81 9.22 14.02 -36.64
C ARG A 81 10.29 15.03 -36.19
N ILE A 82 9.89 16.08 -35.47
CA ILE A 82 10.80 17.13 -34.95
C ILE A 82 11.69 16.56 -33.83
N CYS A 83 11.10 15.89 -32.83
CA CYS A 83 11.85 15.29 -31.74
C CYS A 83 12.81 14.20 -32.24
N GLU A 84 12.45 13.45 -33.28
CA GLU A 84 13.31 12.41 -33.86
C GLU A 84 14.49 13.00 -34.66
N LEU A 85 14.29 14.11 -35.38
CA LEU A 85 15.39 14.85 -36.02
C LEU A 85 16.40 15.40 -35.00
N ARG A 86 15.93 15.77 -33.80
CA ARG A 86 16.77 16.35 -32.74
C ARG A 86 17.39 15.31 -31.80
N TRP A 87 16.72 14.17 -31.57
CA TRP A 87 17.18 13.09 -30.69
C TRP A 87 16.96 11.71 -31.34
N PRO A 88 17.88 11.28 -32.23
CA PRO A 88 17.72 10.05 -32.98
C PRO A 88 17.54 8.79 -32.12
N ASN A 89 16.48 8.03 -32.39
CA ASN A 89 16.02 6.84 -31.67
C ASN A 89 15.46 7.11 -30.26
N ARG A 90 15.03 8.35 -29.99
CA ARG A 90 14.27 8.74 -28.80
C ARG A 90 13.11 9.72 -29.10
N GLY A 91 12.83 10.02 -30.37
CA GLY A 91 11.80 10.98 -30.75
C GLY A 91 10.40 10.61 -30.25
N GLY A 92 10.07 9.31 -30.21
CA GLY A 92 8.78 8.81 -29.72
C GLY A 92 8.59 9.07 -28.23
N SER A 93 9.49 8.55 -27.39
CA SER A 93 9.41 8.78 -25.95
C SER A 93 9.56 10.25 -25.55
N ILE A 94 10.43 11.03 -26.20
CA ILE A 94 10.61 12.46 -25.89
C ILE A 94 9.40 13.31 -26.28
N ALA A 95 8.78 13.07 -27.44
CA ALA A 95 7.56 13.78 -27.84
C ALA A 95 6.36 13.45 -26.95
N ALA A 96 6.29 12.22 -26.42
CA ALA A 96 5.18 11.76 -25.61
C ALA A 96 5.19 12.28 -24.17
N ILE A 97 6.35 12.54 -23.55
CA ILE A 97 6.45 13.01 -22.14
C ILE A 97 5.55 14.22 -21.82
N PRO A 98 5.69 15.39 -22.48
CA PRO A 98 4.93 16.58 -22.10
C PRO A 98 3.43 16.41 -22.32
N LEU A 99 3.04 15.66 -23.36
CA LEU A 99 1.64 15.35 -23.65
C LEU A 99 1.05 14.41 -22.60
N ALA A 100 1.73 13.29 -22.31
CA ALA A 100 1.27 12.31 -21.34
C ALA A 100 1.18 12.89 -19.92
N LEU A 101 2.13 13.74 -19.51
CA LEU A 101 2.08 14.45 -18.23
C LEU A 101 0.94 15.48 -18.17
N LEU A 102 0.78 16.31 -19.21
CA LEU A 102 -0.31 17.31 -19.28
C LEU A 102 -1.69 16.64 -19.24
N MET A 103 -1.85 15.53 -19.97
CA MET A 103 -3.06 14.71 -19.97
C MET A 103 -3.34 14.10 -18.60
N SER A 104 -2.34 13.42 -18.02
CA SER A 104 -2.47 12.78 -16.70
C SER A 104 -2.83 13.82 -15.64
N LEU A 105 -2.19 14.99 -15.67
CA LEU A 105 -2.52 16.11 -14.77
C LEU A 105 -3.94 16.62 -14.99
N THR A 106 -4.40 16.76 -16.24
CA THR A 106 -5.77 17.20 -16.55
C THR A 106 -6.82 16.23 -16.01
N GLU A 107 -6.60 14.91 -16.17
CA GLU A 107 -7.52 13.88 -15.70
C GLU A 107 -7.44 13.67 -14.18
N ILE A 108 -6.27 13.83 -13.55
CA ILE A 108 -6.11 13.87 -12.08
C ILE A 108 -6.83 15.09 -11.50
N VAL A 109 -6.68 16.28 -12.08
CA VAL A 109 -7.37 17.50 -11.62
C VAL A 109 -8.88 17.37 -11.76
N TYR A 110 -9.38 16.70 -12.80
CA TYR A 110 -10.82 16.39 -12.92
C TYR A 110 -11.29 15.44 -11.81
N MET A 111 -10.59 14.33 -11.55
CA MET A 111 -10.92 13.42 -10.44
C MET A 111 -10.84 14.10 -9.07
N ALA A 112 -9.87 14.99 -8.87
CA ALA A 112 -9.57 15.61 -7.57
C ALA A 112 -10.38 16.87 -7.24
N THR A 113 -11.31 17.30 -8.09
CA THR A 113 -12.08 18.55 -7.86
C THR A 113 -13.59 18.37 -7.68
N GLU A 114 -14.17 17.22 -8.05
CA GLU A 114 -15.63 16.96 -8.12
C GLU A 114 -16.45 18.05 -8.84
N CYS A 115 -15.78 18.95 -9.57
CA CYS A 115 -16.40 20.15 -10.11
C CYS A 115 -17.43 19.79 -11.18
N SER A 116 -18.58 20.46 -11.13
CA SER A 116 -19.71 20.32 -12.06
C SER A 116 -19.43 20.89 -13.46
N PHE A 117 -18.28 20.55 -14.04
CA PHE A 117 -17.96 20.78 -15.44
C PHE A 117 -18.98 20.05 -16.31
N HIS A 118 -19.74 20.80 -17.10
CA HIS A 118 -20.63 20.23 -18.11
C HIS A 118 -19.87 19.24 -19.02
N GLU A 119 -20.52 18.15 -19.41
CA GLU A 119 -19.95 17.11 -20.29
C GLU A 119 -19.31 17.68 -21.57
N SER A 120 -19.82 18.81 -22.04
CA SER A 120 -19.30 19.62 -23.16
C SER A 120 -17.80 19.88 -23.07
N TYR A 121 -17.24 20.06 -21.86
CA TYR A 121 -15.81 20.25 -21.64
C TYR A 121 -15.03 18.93 -21.68
N LEU A 122 -15.57 17.88 -21.04
CA LEU A 122 -14.90 16.58 -20.95
C LEU A 122 -14.70 15.92 -22.32
N ARG A 123 -15.60 16.19 -23.28
CA ARG A 123 -15.47 15.76 -24.69
C ARG A 123 -14.17 16.24 -25.36
N TRP A 124 -13.58 17.36 -24.93
CA TRP A 124 -12.30 17.86 -25.48
C TRP A 124 -11.07 17.05 -25.04
N THR A 125 -11.19 16.15 -24.05
CA THR A 125 -10.10 15.21 -23.70
C THR A 125 -9.62 14.38 -24.89
N VAL A 126 -10.51 13.97 -25.80
CA VAL A 126 -10.14 13.24 -27.04
C VAL A 126 -9.19 14.05 -27.92
N VAL A 127 -9.35 15.38 -27.98
CA VAL A 127 -8.46 16.29 -28.72
C VAL A 127 -7.06 16.34 -28.06
N LEU A 128 -6.97 16.13 -26.75
CA LEU A 128 -5.70 16.04 -26.02
C LEU A 128 -5.03 14.66 -26.18
N VAL A 129 -5.80 13.56 -26.31
CA VAL A 129 -5.25 12.20 -26.52
C VAL A 129 -4.74 12.00 -27.96
N ALA A 130 -5.43 12.52 -28.96
CA ALA A 130 -5.14 12.28 -30.38
C ALA A 130 -3.66 12.51 -30.81
N PRO A 131 -2.92 13.52 -30.31
CA PRO A 131 -1.47 13.65 -30.53
C PRO A 131 -0.64 12.41 -30.17
N LEU A 132 -0.99 11.68 -29.10
CA LEU A 132 -0.25 10.50 -28.67
C LEU A 132 -0.40 9.36 -29.69
N PHE A 133 -1.60 9.15 -30.23
CA PHE A 133 -1.82 8.21 -31.33
C PHE A 133 -1.14 8.67 -32.63
N GLY A 134 -1.05 9.98 -32.88
CA GLY A 134 -0.24 10.56 -33.95
C GLY A 134 1.26 10.22 -33.82
N ILE A 135 1.82 10.32 -32.61
CA ILE A 135 3.20 9.93 -32.32
C ILE A 135 3.42 8.43 -32.57
N VAL A 136 2.50 7.57 -32.10
CA VAL A 136 2.57 6.11 -32.34
C VAL A 136 2.50 5.79 -33.84
N ALA A 137 1.58 6.40 -34.58
CA ALA A 137 1.44 6.21 -36.02
C ALA A 137 2.70 6.66 -36.80
N ALA A 138 3.31 7.78 -36.40
CA ALA A 138 4.55 8.28 -37.00
C ALA A 138 5.80 7.47 -36.58
N ALA A 139 5.81 6.82 -35.41
CA ALA A 139 6.84 5.88 -35.00
C ALA A 139 6.76 4.56 -35.82
N CYS A 140 5.55 4.15 -36.20
CA CYS A 140 5.32 3.03 -37.11
C CYS A 140 5.80 3.33 -38.54
N SER A 141 5.38 4.46 -39.12
CA SER A 141 5.66 4.81 -40.52
C SER A 141 7.14 5.02 -40.84
N ASN A 142 7.94 5.45 -39.86
CA ASN A 142 9.40 5.54 -39.97
C ASN A 142 10.11 4.16 -39.94
N GLY A 143 9.38 3.05 -40.06
CA GLY A 143 9.94 1.70 -40.25
C GLY A 143 10.52 1.03 -39.00
N ARG A 144 10.35 1.61 -37.80
CA ARG A 144 10.91 1.06 -36.55
C ARG A 144 10.11 -0.10 -35.97
N MET A 145 8.79 0.07 -35.84
CA MET A 145 7.88 -1.00 -35.42
C MET A 145 7.51 -1.94 -36.58
N GLY A 146 7.89 -1.60 -37.82
CA GLY A 146 7.74 -2.43 -39.02
C GLY A 146 6.33 -2.55 -39.60
N THR A 147 5.28 -2.23 -38.82
CA THR A 147 3.87 -2.24 -39.24
C THR A 147 3.07 -1.15 -38.51
N HIS A 148 1.89 -0.78 -39.02
CA HIS A 148 1.02 0.23 -38.44
C HIS A 148 0.08 -0.37 -37.39
N THR A 149 0.53 -0.36 -36.12
CA THR A 149 -0.13 -1.04 -34.99
C THR A 149 -1.54 -0.51 -34.68
N THR A 150 -1.85 0.72 -35.06
CA THR A 150 -3.17 1.36 -34.93
C THR A 150 -4.11 1.09 -36.11
N MET A 151 -3.65 0.42 -37.18
CA MET A 151 -4.41 0.22 -38.42
C MET A 151 -4.79 -1.25 -38.64
N VAL A 152 -5.79 -1.72 -37.92
CA VAL A 152 -6.36 -3.10 -38.02
C VAL A 152 -6.61 -3.50 -39.48
N THR A 153 -7.20 -2.61 -40.29
CA THR A 153 -7.47 -2.83 -41.72
C THR A 153 -6.22 -3.18 -42.52
N GLY A 154 -5.08 -2.58 -42.21
CA GLY A 154 -3.79 -2.89 -42.85
C GLY A 154 -3.26 -4.27 -42.48
N HIS A 155 -3.46 -4.70 -41.24
CA HIS A 155 -3.13 -6.05 -40.77
C HIS A 155 -4.06 -7.12 -41.37
N ILE A 156 -5.36 -6.83 -41.50
CA ILE A 156 -6.34 -7.69 -42.22
C ILE A 156 -5.93 -7.83 -43.69
N LEU A 157 -5.66 -6.72 -44.39
CA LEU A 157 -5.23 -6.77 -45.80
C LEU A 157 -3.92 -7.55 -45.97
N THR A 158 -2.97 -7.39 -45.05
CA THR A 158 -1.72 -8.15 -45.01
C THR A 158 -1.98 -9.65 -44.84
N LEU A 159 -2.91 -10.05 -43.98
CA LEU A 159 -3.30 -11.45 -43.82
C LEU A 159 -3.97 -12.00 -45.09
N THR A 160 -4.89 -11.27 -45.70
CA THR A 160 -5.54 -11.68 -46.96
C THR A 160 -4.53 -11.87 -48.08
N GLN A 161 -3.53 -10.98 -48.19
CA GLN A 161 -2.41 -11.12 -49.14
C GLN A 161 -1.55 -12.36 -48.83
N ILE A 162 -1.24 -12.64 -47.56
CA ILE A 162 -0.44 -13.81 -47.17
C ILE A 162 -1.22 -15.13 -47.40
N VAL A 163 -2.53 -15.15 -47.15
CA VAL A 163 -3.40 -16.30 -47.49
C VAL A 163 -3.44 -16.50 -49.00
N GLY A 164 -3.54 -15.43 -49.80
CA GLY A 164 -3.39 -15.48 -51.25
C GLY A 164 -2.04 -16.07 -51.68
N ASN A 165 -0.93 -15.60 -51.10
CA ASN A 165 0.41 -16.13 -51.34
C ASN A 165 0.52 -17.62 -50.96
N LEU A 166 -0.12 -18.07 -49.89
CA LEU A 166 -0.17 -19.47 -49.46
C LEU A 166 -0.96 -20.37 -50.42
N VAL A 167 -2.05 -19.86 -50.99
CA VAL A 167 -2.79 -20.56 -52.06
C VAL A 167 -1.94 -20.63 -53.33
N MET A 168 -1.32 -19.52 -53.74
CA MET A 168 -0.38 -19.50 -54.88
C MET A 168 0.89 -20.32 -54.64
N ALA A 169 1.30 -20.55 -53.39
CA ALA A 169 2.44 -21.41 -53.07
C ALA A 169 2.18 -22.89 -53.42
N ARG A 170 0.94 -23.35 -53.34
CA ARG A 170 0.53 -24.67 -53.87
C ARG A 170 0.61 -24.77 -55.40
N LEU A 171 0.80 -23.64 -56.10
CA LEU A 171 1.02 -23.54 -57.54
C LEU A 171 2.50 -23.28 -57.91
N GLY A 172 3.43 -23.45 -56.96
CA GLY A 172 4.88 -23.45 -57.23
C GLY A 172 5.64 -22.16 -56.84
N TYR A 173 5.30 -21.54 -55.70
CA TYR A 173 5.97 -20.31 -55.25
C TYR A 173 7.20 -20.56 -54.35
N ASP A 174 8.12 -19.60 -54.35
CA ASP A 174 9.43 -19.64 -53.68
C ASP A 174 9.35 -19.88 -52.15
N PRO A 175 9.95 -20.97 -51.62
CA PRO A 175 9.86 -21.33 -50.21
C PRO A 175 10.61 -20.36 -49.27
N MET A 176 11.56 -19.56 -49.76
CA MET A 176 12.33 -18.65 -48.90
C MET A 176 11.47 -17.48 -48.37
N LYS A 177 10.46 -17.07 -49.13
CA LYS A 177 9.49 -16.03 -48.74
C LYS A 177 8.48 -16.54 -47.70
N LEU A 178 8.13 -17.82 -47.73
CA LEU A 178 7.11 -18.42 -46.87
C LEU A 178 7.37 -18.19 -45.36
N ASN A 179 8.64 -18.22 -44.93
CA ASN A 179 9.01 -18.01 -43.53
C ASN A 179 9.02 -16.51 -43.12
N VAL A 180 9.11 -15.58 -44.08
CA VAL A 180 8.89 -14.15 -43.83
C VAL A 180 7.39 -13.88 -43.69
N ASP A 181 6.59 -14.44 -44.57
CA ASP A 181 5.14 -14.24 -44.59
C ASP A 181 4.45 -14.93 -43.40
N LYS A 182 4.88 -16.13 -42.98
CA LYS A 182 4.43 -16.76 -41.71
C LYS A 182 4.65 -15.85 -40.50
N ARG A 183 5.81 -15.18 -40.41
CA ARG A 183 6.10 -14.24 -39.30
C ARG A 183 5.21 -13.00 -39.36
N LYS A 184 5.09 -12.35 -40.53
CA LYS A 184 4.16 -11.22 -40.73
C LYS A 184 2.71 -11.58 -40.38
N SER A 185 2.27 -12.79 -40.75
CA SER A 185 0.94 -13.31 -40.42
C SER A 185 0.74 -13.39 -38.91
N MET A 186 1.66 -14.04 -38.18
CA MET A 186 1.61 -14.14 -36.72
C MET A 186 1.51 -12.76 -36.05
N MET A 187 2.34 -11.78 -36.45
CA MET A 187 2.28 -10.43 -35.90
C MET A 187 0.94 -9.72 -36.21
N SER A 188 0.39 -9.90 -37.41
CA SER A 188 -0.92 -9.33 -37.76
C SER A 188 -2.08 -9.96 -36.97
N ILE A 189 -2.04 -11.27 -36.75
CA ILE A 189 -3.02 -11.97 -35.89
C ILE A 189 -2.93 -11.43 -34.45
N MET A 190 -1.71 -11.30 -33.90
CA MET A 190 -1.52 -10.78 -32.55
C MET A 190 -1.98 -9.32 -32.41
N VAL A 191 -1.74 -8.45 -33.40
CA VAL A 191 -2.24 -7.06 -33.39
C VAL A 191 -3.76 -7.02 -33.45
N ILE A 192 -4.41 -7.79 -34.33
CA ILE A 192 -5.88 -7.84 -34.43
C ILE A 192 -6.50 -8.37 -33.12
N ALA A 193 -5.96 -9.46 -32.57
CA ALA A 193 -6.39 -9.99 -31.27
C ALA A 193 -6.18 -8.98 -30.13
N GLY A 194 -5.08 -8.22 -30.16
CA GLY A 194 -4.82 -7.11 -29.25
C GLY A 194 -5.89 -6.03 -29.32
N THR A 195 -6.24 -5.53 -30.52
CA THR A 195 -7.29 -4.52 -30.65
C THR A 195 -8.66 -5.04 -30.21
N ILE A 196 -9.00 -6.31 -30.50
CA ILE A 196 -10.26 -6.92 -30.03
C ILE A 196 -10.27 -7.01 -28.50
N ALA A 197 -9.19 -7.50 -27.87
CA ALA A 197 -9.08 -7.55 -26.41
C ALA A 197 -9.17 -6.15 -25.77
N GLY A 198 -8.52 -5.14 -26.37
CA GLY A 198 -8.64 -3.75 -25.96
C GLY A 198 -10.08 -3.21 -26.05
N ALA A 199 -10.76 -3.47 -27.16
CA ALA A 199 -12.15 -3.07 -27.37
C ALA A 199 -13.09 -3.75 -26.36
N CYS A 200 -12.91 -5.05 -26.09
CA CYS A 200 -13.65 -5.77 -25.06
C CYS A 200 -13.39 -5.20 -23.65
N LEU A 201 -12.14 -4.85 -23.31
CA LEU A 201 -11.80 -4.21 -22.04
C LEU A 201 -12.43 -2.82 -21.92
N GLY A 202 -12.47 -2.04 -23.00
CA GLY A 202 -13.15 -0.74 -23.04
C GLY A 202 -14.66 -0.86 -22.81
N SER A 203 -15.31 -1.78 -23.52
CA SER A 203 -16.74 -2.09 -23.33
C SER A 203 -17.05 -2.60 -21.93
N TYR A 204 -16.17 -3.43 -21.35
CA TYR A 204 -16.35 -3.99 -20.00
C TYR A 204 -16.18 -2.91 -18.92
N ALA A 205 -15.19 -2.02 -19.05
CA ALA A 205 -15.02 -0.88 -18.16
C ALA A 205 -16.26 0.04 -18.14
N LEU A 206 -16.85 0.33 -19.31
CA LEU A 206 -18.08 1.11 -19.49
C LEU A 206 -19.36 0.42 -18.95
N VAL A 207 -19.28 -0.85 -18.52
CA VAL A 207 -20.41 -1.62 -17.97
C VAL A 207 -20.27 -1.83 -16.46
N ILE A 208 -19.05 -1.98 -15.94
CA ILE A 208 -18.79 -2.05 -14.49
C ILE A 208 -18.93 -0.65 -13.86
N VAL A 209 -18.29 0.33 -14.47
CA VAL A 209 -18.26 1.71 -14.01
C VAL A 209 -19.32 2.45 -14.82
N GLU A 210 -20.28 3.08 -14.14
CA GLU A 210 -21.32 3.86 -14.81
C GLU A 210 -20.72 4.83 -15.83
N VAL A 211 -21.40 5.01 -16.96
CA VAL A 211 -20.84 5.64 -18.19
C VAL A 211 -20.22 7.02 -17.93
N HIS A 212 -20.67 7.72 -16.88
CA HIS A 212 -20.17 9.04 -16.47
C HIS A 212 -18.84 9.01 -15.68
N HIS A 213 -18.28 7.85 -15.30
CA HIS A 213 -17.06 7.77 -14.47
C HIS A 213 -15.83 7.13 -15.16
N VAL A 214 -15.96 6.45 -16.30
CA VAL A 214 -14.79 5.91 -17.04
C VAL A 214 -13.97 7.02 -17.71
N LEU A 215 -12.75 7.25 -17.22
CA LEU A 215 -11.77 8.15 -17.84
C LEU A 215 -10.79 7.43 -18.77
N LEU A 216 -10.02 8.21 -19.54
CA LEU A 216 -8.95 7.72 -20.41
C LEU A 216 -7.61 7.60 -19.66
N PHE A 217 -7.54 8.03 -18.40
CA PHE A 217 -6.37 8.17 -17.53
C PHE A 217 -5.22 7.14 -17.65
N PRO A 218 -5.42 5.81 -17.77
CA PRO A 218 -4.29 4.90 -17.99
C PRO A 218 -3.67 5.02 -19.41
N VAL A 219 -4.43 5.46 -20.41
CA VAL A 219 -4.01 5.51 -21.83
C VAL A 219 -2.79 6.41 -22.07
N PRO A 220 -2.71 7.68 -21.58
CA PRO A 220 -1.53 8.51 -21.80
C PRO A 220 -0.25 7.92 -21.19
N LEU A 221 -0.36 7.38 -19.96
CA LEU A 221 0.75 6.75 -19.25
C LEU A 221 1.19 5.44 -19.91
N LEU A 222 0.25 4.60 -20.36
CA LEU A 222 0.56 3.35 -21.07
C LEU A 222 1.20 3.62 -22.44
N ILE A 223 0.71 4.60 -23.22
CA ILE A 223 1.34 4.98 -24.49
C ILE A 223 2.78 5.48 -24.25
N TYR A 224 2.99 6.33 -23.24
CA TYR A 224 4.33 6.78 -22.88
C TYR A 224 5.24 5.61 -22.47
N ALA A 225 4.78 4.73 -21.58
CA ALA A 225 5.54 3.57 -21.09
C ALA A 225 5.92 2.63 -22.24
N LEU A 226 5.01 2.36 -23.18
CA LEU A 226 5.28 1.52 -24.36
C LEU A 226 6.25 2.18 -25.34
N LEU A 227 6.17 3.50 -25.56
CA LEU A 227 7.14 4.25 -26.38
C LEU A 227 8.54 4.28 -25.72
N TRP A 228 8.60 4.50 -24.41
CA TRP A 228 9.84 4.46 -23.64
C TRP A 228 10.48 3.07 -23.66
N LEU A 229 9.68 2.01 -23.49
CA LEU A 229 10.11 0.62 -23.51
C LEU A 229 10.60 0.21 -24.91
N HIS A 230 9.90 0.63 -25.96
CA HIS A 230 10.33 0.46 -27.35
C HIS A 230 11.73 1.05 -27.59
N ASP A 231 11.92 2.32 -27.25
CA ASP A 231 13.14 3.10 -27.47
C ASP A 231 14.33 2.57 -26.64
N HIS A 232 14.11 2.18 -25.39
CA HIS A 232 15.19 1.68 -24.51
C HIS A 232 15.59 0.23 -24.81
N LEU A 233 14.62 -0.66 -25.10
CA LEU A 233 14.92 -2.05 -25.51
C LEU A 233 15.47 -2.16 -26.95
N ALA A 234 15.85 -1.05 -27.60
CA ALA A 234 16.43 -1.06 -28.95
C ALA A 234 17.93 -1.44 -28.99
N LYS A 235 18.63 -1.49 -27.84
CA LYS A 235 20.10 -1.66 -27.77
C LYS A 235 20.59 -2.98 -27.15
N PRO A 236 20.94 -4.00 -27.95
CA PRO A 236 21.72 -5.15 -27.49
C PRO A 236 23.05 -5.31 -28.25
N ARG A 237 24.19 -4.95 -27.62
CA ARG A 237 25.54 -5.29 -28.10
C ARG A 237 26.45 -5.97 -27.06
N SER A 238 26.19 -5.77 -25.77
CA SER A 238 26.98 -6.34 -24.66
C SER A 238 26.48 -7.71 -24.20
N LEU A 239 25.17 -7.83 -23.91
CA LEU A 239 24.56 -9.01 -23.30
C LEU A 239 24.71 -10.27 -24.17
N ILE A 240 24.42 -10.15 -25.46
CA ILE A 240 24.44 -11.27 -26.42
C ILE A 240 25.82 -11.94 -26.47
N LYS A 241 26.93 -11.18 -26.43
CA LYS A 241 28.29 -11.76 -26.41
C LYS A 241 28.57 -12.57 -25.13
N ARG A 242 28.05 -12.15 -23.98
CA ARG A 242 28.19 -12.89 -22.70
C ARG A 242 27.35 -14.18 -22.71
N VAL A 243 26.11 -14.11 -23.21
CA VAL A 243 25.22 -15.28 -23.35
C VAL A 243 25.79 -16.30 -24.35
N GLN A 244 26.27 -15.85 -25.51
CA GLN A 244 26.90 -16.72 -26.53
C GLN A 244 28.25 -17.34 -26.11
N LYS A 245 28.84 -16.89 -25.00
CA LYS A 245 29.95 -17.60 -24.36
C LYS A 245 29.41 -18.73 -23.47
N LYS A 246 28.57 -18.39 -22.49
CA LYS A 246 27.94 -19.36 -21.56
C LYS A 246 27.11 -20.45 -22.23
N TRP A 247 26.53 -20.21 -23.41
CA TRP A 247 25.79 -21.23 -24.16
C TRP A 247 26.71 -22.27 -24.83
N ARG A 248 27.86 -21.86 -25.38
CA ARG A 248 28.86 -22.80 -25.93
C ARG A 248 29.56 -23.60 -24.83
N GLU A 249 29.67 -23.04 -23.64
CA GLU A 249 30.16 -23.72 -22.44
C GLU A 249 29.13 -24.73 -21.87
N ARG A 250 27.89 -24.79 -22.39
CA ARG A 250 26.82 -25.70 -21.90
C ARG A 250 26.34 -26.75 -22.91
N GLN A 251 26.31 -26.47 -24.21
CA GLN A 251 25.83 -27.43 -25.24
C GLN A 251 26.73 -28.67 -25.47
N HIS A 252 27.77 -28.89 -24.66
CA HIS A 252 28.59 -30.10 -24.69
C HIS A 252 28.21 -31.13 -23.60
N SER A 253 27.12 -30.90 -22.84
CA SER A 253 26.48 -31.90 -22.00
C SER A 253 25.02 -32.07 -22.37
N GLU A 254 24.54 -33.30 -22.23
CA GLU A 254 23.14 -33.74 -22.22
C GLU A 254 22.33 -33.56 -23.53
N VAL A 255 22.10 -34.70 -24.19
CA VAL A 255 21.16 -34.97 -25.30
C VAL A 255 20.53 -36.35 -25.03
N SER A 256 19.34 -36.63 -25.59
CA SER A 256 18.52 -37.88 -25.47
C SER A 256 17.70 -38.02 -24.17
N GLU A 257 16.51 -38.67 -24.09
CA GLU A 257 15.47 -39.25 -25.02
C GLU A 257 14.24 -39.67 -24.12
N ASP A 258 12.97 -39.84 -24.51
CA ASP A 258 12.18 -39.46 -25.72
C ASP A 258 10.64 -39.32 -25.41
N ILE A 259 9.71 -40.01 -26.13
CA ILE A 259 8.29 -39.59 -26.34
C ILE A 259 7.23 -40.74 -26.20
N SER A 260 5.92 -40.37 -26.07
CA SER A 260 4.64 -41.15 -26.25
C SER A 260 4.12 -42.01 -25.07
N VAL A 261 2.82 -42.23 -24.76
CA VAL A 261 1.45 -42.00 -25.33
C VAL A 261 0.75 -43.19 -26.03
N THR A 262 -0.38 -43.69 -25.46
CA THR A 262 -1.58 -44.28 -26.15
C THR A 262 -2.75 -44.61 -25.19
N SER A 263 -3.89 -45.12 -25.69
CA SER A 263 -5.22 -45.25 -25.02
C SER A 263 -6.10 -46.40 -25.61
N GLN A 264 -7.18 -46.87 -24.94
CA GLN A 264 -8.53 -47.19 -25.52
C GLN A 264 -9.55 -47.97 -24.63
N ASP A 265 -10.84 -47.58 -24.74
CA ASP A 265 -12.13 -48.33 -24.95
C ASP A 265 -12.83 -49.37 -24.00
N ALA A 266 -14.17 -49.39 -24.17
CA ALA A 266 -15.16 -50.52 -24.15
C ALA A 266 -16.05 -50.83 -22.90
N ALA A 267 -17.25 -51.41 -23.16
CA ALA A 267 -18.30 -51.80 -22.19
C ALA A 267 -19.30 -52.88 -22.75
N PRO A 268 -19.99 -53.72 -21.92
CA PRO A 268 -21.05 -54.67 -22.34
C PRO A 268 -22.40 -54.58 -21.55
N SER A 269 -23.27 -55.63 -21.59
CA SER A 269 -24.76 -55.55 -21.47
C SER A 269 -25.49 -56.80 -20.87
N VAL A 270 -26.86 -56.83 -20.92
CA VAL A 270 -27.86 -57.98 -20.85
C VAL A 270 -28.94 -57.94 -19.70
N GLU A 271 -30.01 -58.73 -19.83
CA GLU A 271 -31.44 -58.57 -19.41
C GLU A 271 -31.94 -59.39 -18.17
N SER A 272 -33.18 -59.13 -17.66
CA SER A 272 -34.05 -60.15 -17.00
C SER A 272 -35.52 -59.71 -16.63
N SER A 273 -36.51 -60.47 -17.15
CA SER A 273 -37.92 -60.66 -16.70
C SER A 273 -38.99 -59.56 -16.94
N ASP A 274 -39.93 -59.80 -17.88
CA ASP A 274 -40.78 -58.81 -18.56
C ASP A 274 -41.43 -57.67 -17.73
N ASP A 275 -42.14 -57.93 -16.63
CA ASP A 275 -42.79 -56.86 -15.85
C ASP A 275 -41.81 -56.06 -14.97
N GLU A 276 -40.76 -56.71 -14.44
CA GLU A 276 -39.72 -56.05 -13.64
C GLU A 276 -38.70 -55.34 -14.54
N ASP A 277 -38.35 -55.93 -15.69
CA ASP A 277 -37.60 -55.29 -16.77
C ASP A 277 -38.37 -54.07 -17.31
N GLU A 278 -39.71 -54.07 -17.36
CA GLU A 278 -40.50 -52.89 -17.74
C GLU A 278 -40.48 -51.80 -16.66
N VAL A 279 -40.59 -52.14 -15.37
CA VAL A 279 -40.36 -51.17 -14.28
C VAL A 279 -38.95 -50.58 -14.36
N HIS A 280 -37.92 -51.41 -14.58
CA HIS A 280 -36.54 -50.97 -14.77
C HIS A 280 -36.30 -50.24 -16.09
N ARG A 281 -37.07 -50.51 -17.16
CA ARG A 281 -37.01 -49.82 -18.46
C ARG A 281 -37.64 -48.43 -18.36
N LEU A 282 -38.81 -48.32 -17.75
CA LEU A 282 -39.43 -47.03 -17.43
C LEU A 282 -38.53 -46.20 -16.50
N ARG A 283 -37.91 -46.82 -15.48
CA ARG A 283 -36.92 -46.14 -14.62
C ARG A 283 -35.68 -45.66 -15.40
N ARG A 284 -35.11 -46.51 -16.26
CA ARG A 284 -34.01 -46.15 -17.18
C ARG A 284 -34.38 -44.98 -18.08
N LEU A 285 -35.58 -44.98 -18.66
CA LEU A 285 -36.10 -43.87 -19.49
C LEU A 285 -36.25 -42.58 -18.68
N GLY A 286 -36.73 -42.64 -17.44
CA GLY A 286 -36.77 -41.49 -16.53
C GLY A 286 -35.37 -40.91 -16.26
N HIS A 287 -34.37 -41.75 -15.99
CA HIS A 287 -32.98 -41.32 -15.84
C HIS A 287 -32.36 -40.79 -17.14
N GLU A 288 -32.77 -41.27 -18.31
CA GLU A 288 -32.36 -40.70 -19.61
C GLU A 288 -32.98 -39.32 -19.87
N SER A 289 -34.26 -39.12 -19.55
CA SER A 289 -34.90 -37.80 -19.66
C SER A 289 -34.26 -36.79 -18.70
N LEU A 290 -33.91 -37.19 -17.46
CA LEU A 290 -33.11 -36.34 -16.54
C LEU A 290 -31.73 -35.99 -17.12
N LYS A 291 -31.02 -36.93 -17.76
CA LYS A 291 -29.75 -36.65 -18.44
C LYS A 291 -29.87 -35.70 -19.64
N ARG A 292 -31.08 -35.52 -20.18
CA ARG A 292 -31.43 -34.55 -21.23
C ARG A 292 -32.09 -33.27 -20.67
N SER A 293 -32.14 -33.13 -19.33
CA SER A 293 -32.83 -32.06 -18.59
C SER A 293 -34.34 -31.99 -18.78
N ASP A 294 -34.99 -32.96 -19.41
CA ASP A 294 -36.45 -33.03 -19.52
C ASP A 294 -37.07 -33.63 -18.25
N CYS A 295 -37.27 -32.75 -17.27
CA CYS A 295 -37.73 -33.13 -15.94
C CYS A 295 -39.24 -33.47 -15.94
N TYR A 296 -40.01 -32.93 -16.88
CA TYR A 296 -41.43 -33.27 -17.04
C TYR A 296 -41.61 -34.69 -17.60
N GLN A 297 -40.87 -35.03 -18.66
CA GLN A 297 -40.89 -36.39 -19.22
C GLN A 297 -40.29 -37.41 -18.23
N ALA A 298 -39.24 -37.04 -17.49
CA ALA A 298 -38.68 -37.88 -16.44
C ALA A 298 -39.72 -38.21 -15.34
N ALA A 299 -40.40 -37.19 -14.80
CA ALA A 299 -41.43 -37.38 -13.78
C ALA A 299 -42.54 -38.32 -14.27
N HIS A 300 -42.99 -38.16 -15.51
CA HIS A 300 -43.99 -39.04 -16.14
C HIS A 300 -43.52 -40.50 -16.24
N TYR A 301 -42.26 -40.76 -16.63
CA TYR A 301 -41.73 -42.13 -16.67
C TYR A 301 -41.58 -42.75 -15.27
N PHE A 302 -41.17 -41.97 -14.25
CA PHE A 302 -41.11 -42.47 -12.88
C PHE A 302 -42.51 -42.70 -12.28
N GLN A 303 -43.51 -41.89 -12.64
CA GLN A 303 -44.91 -42.14 -12.29
C GLN A 303 -45.38 -43.48 -12.87
N LEU A 304 -45.23 -43.71 -14.18
CA LEU A 304 -45.59 -44.97 -14.82
C LEU A 304 -44.86 -46.18 -14.22
N SER A 305 -43.56 -46.05 -13.93
CA SER A 305 -42.76 -47.09 -13.27
C SER A 305 -43.34 -47.46 -11.89
N ARG A 306 -43.80 -46.48 -11.10
CA ARG A 306 -44.46 -46.70 -9.80
C ARG A 306 -45.87 -47.29 -9.95
N GLU A 307 -46.64 -46.87 -10.95
CA GLU A 307 -47.97 -47.44 -11.26
C GLU A 307 -47.90 -48.90 -11.74
N GLN A 308 -46.82 -49.31 -12.41
CA GLN A 308 -46.57 -50.72 -12.75
C GLN A 308 -46.11 -51.50 -11.51
N LEU A 309 -45.19 -50.96 -10.70
CA LEU A 309 -44.75 -51.61 -9.46
C LEU A 309 -45.91 -51.87 -8.48
N GLN A 310 -46.89 -50.97 -8.40
CA GLN A 310 -48.10 -51.13 -7.59
C GLN A 310 -49.05 -52.25 -8.05
N LYS A 311 -48.85 -52.84 -9.24
CA LYS A 311 -49.64 -53.96 -9.76
C LYS A 311 -49.00 -55.33 -9.51
N MET A 312 -47.74 -55.37 -9.05
CA MET A 312 -47.04 -56.62 -8.77
C MET A 312 -47.29 -57.11 -7.33
N GLU A 313 -47.98 -58.23 -7.19
CA GLU A 313 -48.09 -58.97 -5.92
C GLU A 313 -46.78 -59.77 -5.66
N ALA A 314 -45.71 -59.08 -5.26
CA ALA A 314 -44.37 -59.64 -5.10
C ALA A 314 -43.75 -59.40 -3.70
N ASN A 315 -42.57 -59.98 -3.44
CA ASN A 315 -41.96 -60.11 -2.11
C ASN A 315 -41.75 -58.76 -1.38
N VAL A 316 -42.35 -58.66 -0.19
CA VAL A 316 -42.49 -57.43 0.61
C VAL A 316 -41.18 -56.65 0.80
N THR A 317 -40.07 -57.31 1.11
CA THR A 317 -38.79 -56.65 1.43
C THR A 317 -38.06 -56.06 0.24
N GLU A 318 -38.14 -56.69 -0.93
CA GLU A 318 -37.39 -56.28 -2.13
C GLU A 318 -38.16 -55.19 -2.88
N VAL A 319 -39.49 -55.36 -2.98
CA VAL A 319 -40.42 -54.34 -3.46
C VAL A 319 -40.33 -53.05 -2.62
N LEU A 320 -40.20 -53.12 -1.29
CA LEU A 320 -40.05 -51.93 -0.44
C LEU A 320 -38.83 -51.08 -0.83
N GLY A 321 -37.68 -51.71 -1.03
CA GLY A 321 -36.44 -51.01 -1.39
C GLY A 321 -36.55 -50.32 -2.76
N LEU A 322 -37.11 -51.02 -3.74
CA LEU A 322 -37.36 -50.48 -5.07
C LEU A 322 -38.40 -49.34 -5.06
N GLN A 323 -39.47 -49.49 -4.29
CA GLN A 323 -40.55 -48.51 -4.12
C GLN A 323 -40.08 -47.20 -3.46
N VAL A 324 -39.24 -47.28 -2.43
CA VAL A 324 -38.60 -46.09 -1.82
C VAL A 324 -37.71 -45.40 -2.84
N SER A 325 -36.81 -46.14 -3.49
CA SER A 325 -35.85 -45.59 -4.44
C SER A 325 -36.52 -44.94 -5.67
N LEU A 326 -37.59 -45.53 -6.19
CA LEU A 326 -38.42 -44.93 -7.24
C LEU A 326 -39.21 -43.69 -6.78
N SER A 327 -39.62 -43.64 -5.51
CA SER A 327 -40.31 -42.46 -4.97
C SER A 327 -39.34 -41.28 -4.78
N GLN A 328 -38.08 -41.56 -4.45
CA GLN A 328 -37.01 -40.56 -4.42
C GLN A 328 -36.67 -40.03 -5.82
N ASP A 329 -36.50 -40.91 -6.83
CA ASP A 329 -36.30 -40.51 -8.23
C ASP A 329 -37.47 -39.62 -8.74
N HIS A 330 -38.71 -40.03 -8.47
CA HIS A 330 -39.91 -39.31 -8.89
C HIS A 330 -40.01 -37.94 -8.22
N ALA A 331 -39.78 -37.85 -6.90
CA ALA A 331 -39.81 -36.59 -6.16
C ALA A 331 -38.73 -35.61 -6.64
N PHE A 332 -37.51 -36.09 -6.92
CA PHE A 332 -36.45 -35.27 -7.49
C PHE A 332 -36.85 -34.70 -8.85
N ALA A 333 -37.40 -35.54 -9.75
CA ALA A 333 -37.87 -35.09 -11.06
C ALA A 333 -39.00 -34.04 -10.97
N LEU A 334 -39.93 -34.20 -10.01
CA LEU A 334 -41.00 -33.23 -9.75
C LEU A 334 -40.48 -31.88 -9.22
N ILE A 335 -39.51 -31.90 -8.30
CA ILE A 335 -38.86 -30.67 -7.82
C ILE A 335 -38.16 -29.96 -8.99
N CYS A 336 -37.42 -30.70 -9.83
CA CYS A 336 -36.78 -30.13 -11.02
C CYS A 336 -37.80 -29.64 -12.07
N SER A 337 -38.99 -30.23 -12.15
CA SER A 337 -40.11 -29.75 -12.98
C SER A 337 -40.93 -28.62 -12.32
N ARG A 338 -40.45 -28.02 -11.22
CA ARG A 338 -41.12 -26.97 -10.42
C ARG A 338 -42.45 -27.39 -9.76
N ARG A 339 -42.72 -28.69 -9.64
CA ARG A 339 -43.88 -29.26 -8.93
C ARG A 339 -43.51 -29.52 -7.46
N PHE A 340 -43.16 -28.46 -6.74
CA PHE A 340 -42.56 -28.54 -5.40
C PHE A 340 -43.45 -29.25 -4.38
N GLN A 341 -44.74 -28.92 -4.32
CA GLN A 341 -45.70 -29.54 -3.40
C GLN A 341 -45.84 -31.06 -3.64
N ASP A 342 -45.97 -31.49 -4.91
CA ASP A 342 -46.04 -32.91 -5.27
C ASP A 342 -44.76 -33.66 -4.89
N GLY A 343 -43.59 -33.05 -5.10
CA GLY A 343 -42.29 -33.61 -4.75
C GLY A 343 -42.05 -33.72 -3.24
N ILE A 344 -42.50 -32.73 -2.46
CA ILE A 344 -42.43 -32.75 -0.99
C ILE A 344 -43.36 -33.82 -0.43
N ALA A 345 -44.62 -33.89 -0.87
CA ALA A 345 -45.60 -34.89 -0.41
C ALA A 345 -45.16 -36.35 -0.67
N LEU A 346 -44.31 -36.59 -1.67
CA LEU A 346 -43.68 -37.89 -1.94
C LEU A 346 -42.52 -38.24 -0.99
N LEU A 347 -42.02 -37.28 -0.21
CA LEU A 347 -40.85 -37.41 0.67
C LEU A 347 -41.15 -37.16 2.16
N GLU A 348 -42.30 -36.60 2.52
CA GLU A 348 -42.73 -36.42 3.92
C GLU A 348 -42.62 -37.72 4.74
N GLY A 349 -43.03 -38.86 4.18
CA GLY A 349 -42.88 -40.18 4.81
C GLY A 349 -41.44 -40.71 4.89
N CYS A 350 -40.51 -40.19 4.06
CA CYS A 350 -39.09 -40.56 4.14
C CYS A 350 -38.41 -39.83 5.31
N LEU A 351 -38.71 -38.54 5.50
CA LEU A 351 -38.14 -37.68 6.55
C LEU A 351 -38.41 -38.18 7.98
N THR A 352 -39.49 -38.92 8.18
CA THR A 352 -39.87 -39.51 9.47
C THR A 352 -39.34 -40.93 9.69
N SER A 353 -38.58 -41.49 8.74
CA SER A 353 -38.05 -42.85 8.77
C SER A 353 -36.53 -42.87 8.98
N PRO A 354 -35.93 -43.96 9.49
CA PRO A 354 -34.47 -44.07 9.65
C PRO A 354 -33.72 -44.36 8.33
N LEU A 355 -34.33 -44.13 7.16
CA LEU A 355 -33.71 -44.34 5.86
C LEU A 355 -32.84 -43.12 5.49
N LYS A 356 -31.58 -43.38 5.14
CA LYS A 356 -30.59 -42.34 4.86
C LYS A 356 -30.86 -41.68 3.50
N CYS A 357 -31.33 -40.43 3.49
CA CYS A 357 -31.50 -39.65 2.26
C CYS A 357 -30.15 -39.22 1.68
N ASP A 358 -29.99 -39.29 0.36
CA ASP A 358 -28.81 -38.79 -0.36
C ASP A 358 -28.67 -37.26 -0.19
N SER A 359 -27.44 -36.76 -0.13
CA SER A 359 -27.13 -35.33 0.02
C SER A 359 -27.74 -34.50 -1.13
N LYS A 360 -27.84 -35.09 -2.32
CA LYS A 360 -28.51 -34.50 -3.50
C LYS A 360 -30.02 -34.34 -3.32
N LEU A 361 -30.67 -35.29 -2.63
CA LEU A 361 -32.11 -35.26 -2.37
C LEU A 361 -32.44 -34.23 -1.28
N LEU A 362 -31.63 -34.19 -0.22
CA LEU A 362 -31.70 -33.13 0.80
C LEU A 362 -31.48 -31.75 0.17
N ASN A 363 -30.54 -31.61 -0.77
CA ASN A 363 -30.33 -30.37 -1.51
C ASN A 363 -31.59 -29.92 -2.30
N ALA A 364 -32.18 -30.84 -3.06
CA ALA A 364 -33.39 -30.56 -3.85
C ALA A 364 -34.59 -30.21 -2.95
N LEU A 365 -34.73 -30.90 -1.81
CA LEU A 365 -35.77 -30.66 -0.83
C LEU A 365 -35.61 -29.30 -0.13
N GLY A 366 -34.39 -28.94 0.29
CA GLY A 366 -34.10 -27.63 0.89
C GLY A 366 -34.36 -26.48 -0.08
N TYR A 367 -34.00 -26.67 -1.35
CA TYR A 367 -34.37 -25.74 -2.42
C TYR A 367 -35.89 -25.65 -2.62
N ALA A 368 -36.62 -26.77 -2.60
CA ALA A 368 -38.08 -26.79 -2.74
C ALA A 368 -38.80 -26.04 -1.60
N PHE A 369 -38.39 -26.24 -0.33
CA PHE A 369 -38.91 -25.47 0.80
C PHE A 369 -38.57 -23.97 0.68
N CYS A 370 -37.37 -23.63 0.23
CA CYS A 370 -36.99 -22.24 -0.04
C CYS A 370 -37.84 -21.59 -1.15
N GLN A 371 -38.21 -22.32 -2.21
CA GLN A 371 -39.14 -21.84 -3.24
C GLN A 371 -40.61 -21.78 -2.77
N MET A 372 -40.91 -22.31 -1.58
CA MET A 372 -42.22 -22.23 -0.91
C MET A 372 -42.21 -21.31 0.33
N GLU A 373 -41.16 -20.48 0.48
CA GLU A 373 -40.98 -19.50 1.58
C GLU A 373 -40.86 -20.10 3.01
N ASP A 374 -40.85 -21.43 3.17
CA ASP A 374 -40.53 -22.10 4.44
C ASP A 374 -39.02 -22.16 4.66
N LEU A 375 -38.45 -21.02 5.06
CA LEU A 375 -37.02 -20.87 5.33
C LEU A 375 -36.57 -21.68 6.56
N GLU A 376 -37.44 -21.91 7.55
CA GLU A 376 -37.06 -22.65 8.77
C GLU A 376 -36.89 -24.14 8.50
N THR A 377 -37.79 -24.75 7.72
CA THR A 377 -37.64 -26.15 7.28
C THR A 377 -36.52 -26.28 6.25
N ALA A 378 -36.40 -25.33 5.30
CA ALA A 378 -35.29 -25.31 4.35
C ALA A 378 -33.93 -25.30 5.06
N ALA A 379 -33.76 -24.47 6.10
CA ALA A 379 -32.51 -24.38 6.85
C ALA A 379 -32.14 -25.69 7.56
N LYS A 380 -33.11 -26.36 8.19
CA LYS A 380 -32.91 -27.69 8.82
C LYS A 380 -32.51 -28.74 7.78
N VAL A 381 -33.15 -28.73 6.61
CA VAL A 381 -32.85 -29.67 5.51
C VAL A 381 -31.46 -29.41 4.90
N PHE A 382 -31.06 -28.16 4.67
CA PHE A 382 -29.69 -27.83 4.25
C PHE A 382 -28.65 -28.17 5.33
N GLN A 383 -28.97 -27.98 6.61
CA GLN A 383 -28.11 -28.41 7.72
C GLN A 383 -27.88 -29.92 7.71
N MET A 384 -28.94 -30.72 7.54
CA MET A 384 -28.84 -32.18 7.39
C MET A 384 -27.96 -32.54 6.17
N GLY A 385 -28.18 -31.91 5.02
CA GLY A 385 -27.38 -32.12 3.81
C GLY A 385 -25.90 -31.83 4.00
N LEU A 386 -25.54 -30.71 4.61
CA LEU A 386 -24.15 -30.34 4.90
C LEU A 386 -23.52 -31.15 6.05
N SER A 387 -24.32 -31.76 6.94
CA SER A 387 -23.82 -32.68 7.97
C SER A 387 -23.43 -34.05 7.41
N GLU A 388 -24.09 -34.49 6.35
CA GLU A 388 -23.80 -35.72 5.61
C GLU A 388 -22.66 -35.54 4.59
N ASP A 389 -22.68 -34.43 3.85
CA ASP A 389 -21.72 -34.15 2.77
C ASP A 389 -21.26 -32.67 2.81
N PRO A 390 -20.34 -32.30 3.73
CA PRO A 390 -19.89 -30.92 3.92
C PRO A 390 -19.13 -30.33 2.73
N GLU A 391 -18.64 -31.18 1.82
CA GLU A 391 -17.80 -30.76 0.69
C GLU A 391 -18.62 -30.51 -0.60
N ASN A 392 -19.91 -30.88 -0.61
CA ASN A 392 -20.83 -30.77 -1.74
C ASN A 392 -21.02 -29.32 -2.23
N PRO A 393 -20.54 -28.95 -3.43
CA PRO A 393 -20.64 -27.57 -3.90
C PRO A 393 -22.08 -27.18 -4.25
N ILE A 394 -22.95 -28.14 -4.57
CA ILE A 394 -24.32 -27.86 -5.01
C ILE A 394 -25.20 -27.48 -3.81
N ILE A 395 -24.94 -28.03 -2.62
CA ILE A 395 -25.63 -27.63 -1.39
C ILE A 395 -25.20 -26.21 -0.98
N TRP A 396 -23.90 -25.91 -1.03
CA TRP A 396 -23.39 -24.57 -0.73
C TRP A 396 -23.93 -23.50 -1.70
N ASN A 397 -23.98 -23.78 -3.01
CA ASN A 397 -24.56 -22.87 -4.00
C ASN A 397 -26.06 -22.62 -3.74
N ASN A 398 -26.85 -23.67 -3.48
CA ASN A 398 -28.28 -23.53 -3.21
C ASN A 398 -28.56 -22.82 -1.88
N LEU A 399 -27.75 -23.06 -0.85
CA LEU A 399 -27.85 -22.37 0.45
C LEU A 399 -27.52 -20.87 0.32
N GLY A 400 -26.51 -20.50 -0.48
CA GLY A 400 -26.24 -19.09 -0.81
C GLY A 400 -27.38 -18.44 -1.58
N ALA A 401 -27.92 -19.13 -2.59
CA ALA A 401 -29.07 -18.67 -3.37
C ALA A 401 -30.37 -18.55 -2.55
N ALA A 402 -30.45 -19.15 -1.36
CA ALA A 402 -31.66 -19.18 -0.52
C ALA A 402 -31.92 -17.89 0.29
N ARG A 403 -31.01 -16.90 0.28
CA ARG A 403 -31.15 -15.59 0.96
C ARG A 403 -31.64 -15.68 2.41
N MET A 404 -31.11 -16.65 3.16
CA MET A 404 -31.53 -16.91 4.53
C MET A 404 -31.04 -15.82 5.49
N PRO A 405 -31.80 -15.48 6.55
CA PRO A 405 -31.35 -14.54 7.58
C PRO A 405 -30.00 -14.96 8.19
N SER A 406 -29.09 -13.99 8.36
CA SER A 406 -27.74 -14.18 8.92
C SER A 406 -27.69 -15.01 10.21
N SER A 407 -28.70 -14.88 11.08
CA SER A 407 -28.83 -15.67 12.31
C SER A 407 -29.02 -17.17 12.05
N MET A 408 -29.83 -17.52 11.05
CA MET A 408 -30.16 -18.89 10.66
C MET A 408 -29.01 -19.53 9.88
N PHE A 409 -28.40 -18.79 8.95
CA PHE A 409 -27.20 -19.22 8.22
C PHE A 409 -26.02 -19.52 9.17
N MET A 410 -25.83 -18.69 10.21
CA MET A 410 -24.81 -18.92 11.23
C MET A 410 -25.07 -20.14 12.12
N VAL A 411 -26.32 -20.55 12.35
CA VAL A 411 -26.63 -21.82 13.05
C VAL A 411 -26.17 -23.03 12.23
N ILE A 412 -26.39 -23.00 10.90
CA ILE A 412 -25.90 -24.04 9.99
C ILE A 412 -24.36 -24.11 10.06
N CYS A 413 -23.68 -22.98 9.86
CA CYS A 413 -22.21 -22.92 9.85
C CYS A 413 -21.57 -23.39 11.17
N ARG A 414 -22.16 -23.02 12.32
CA ARG A 414 -21.68 -23.44 13.66
C ARG A 414 -21.82 -24.94 13.92
N SER A 415 -22.67 -25.65 13.17
CA SER A 415 -22.79 -27.12 13.27
C SER A 415 -21.75 -27.90 12.44
N LEU A 416 -20.93 -27.20 11.66
CA LEU A 416 -19.91 -27.80 10.80
C LEU A 416 -18.48 -27.66 11.38
N PRO A 417 -17.54 -28.55 11.03
CA PRO A 417 -16.14 -28.43 11.43
C PRO A 417 -15.50 -27.10 10.99
N VAL A 418 -14.67 -26.51 11.86
CA VAL A 418 -14.06 -25.17 11.69
C VAL A 418 -13.40 -24.95 10.32
N ARG A 419 -12.81 -25.99 9.73
CA ARG A 419 -12.20 -25.94 8.37
C ARG A 419 -13.16 -25.49 7.25
N PHE A 420 -14.47 -25.55 7.48
CA PHE A 420 -15.50 -25.11 6.53
C PHE A 420 -16.12 -23.75 6.86
N TRP A 421 -15.84 -23.16 8.03
CA TRP A 421 -16.41 -21.87 8.42
C TRP A 421 -16.06 -20.76 7.43
N ALA A 422 -14.85 -20.78 6.88
CA ALA A 422 -14.42 -19.84 5.84
C ALA A 422 -15.29 -19.89 4.57
N ARG A 423 -15.83 -21.07 4.18
CA ARG A 423 -16.80 -21.16 3.06
C ARG A 423 -18.13 -20.53 3.43
N GLY A 424 -18.60 -20.75 4.66
CA GLY A 424 -19.80 -20.09 5.19
C GLY A 424 -19.68 -18.57 5.13
N CYS A 425 -18.62 -18.01 5.72
CA CYS A 425 -18.39 -16.56 5.72
C CYS A 425 -18.29 -15.97 4.31
N LEU A 426 -17.59 -16.63 3.38
CA LEU A 426 -17.49 -16.20 1.98
C LEU A 426 -18.85 -16.13 1.26
N ILE A 427 -19.75 -17.07 1.54
CA ILE A 427 -21.10 -17.09 0.98
C ILE A 427 -21.97 -16.01 1.63
N GLN A 428 -21.81 -15.78 2.95
CA GLN A 428 -22.55 -14.73 3.66
C GLN A 428 -22.13 -13.30 3.26
N SER A 429 -20.89 -13.11 2.78
CA SER A 429 -20.44 -11.84 2.21
C SER A 429 -20.95 -11.57 0.78
N ALA A 430 -21.63 -12.52 0.14
CA ALA A 430 -21.97 -12.48 -1.28
C ALA A 430 -23.47 -12.23 -1.56
N ASP A 431 -24.03 -11.13 -1.04
CA ASP A 431 -25.39 -10.71 -1.39
C ASP A 431 -25.48 -9.21 -1.70
N PHE A 432 -25.30 -8.85 -2.98
CA PHE A 432 -26.28 -8.07 -3.73
C PHE A 432 -25.95 -8.05 -5.24
N GLY A 433 -26.39 -9.08 -5.97
CA GLY A 433 -26.57 -9.04 -7.43
C GLY A 433 -25.52 -9.74 -8.30
N ALA A 434 -26.02 -10.70 -9.10
CA ALA A 434 -25.38 -11.25 -10.31
C ALA A 434 -23.99 -11.92 -10.18
N LEU A 435 -23.98 -13.21 -9.82
CA LEU A 435 -22.91 -14.14 -10.21
C LEU A 435 -23.47 -15.53 -10.58
N GLY A 436 -22.78 -16.23 -11.48
CA GLY A 436 -23.19 -17.53 -12.03
C GLY A 436 -22.52 -18.74 -11.37
N PRO A 437 -22.81 -19.98 -11.82
CA PRO A 437 -22.47 -21.21 -11.07
C PRO A 437 -20.98 -21.58 -10.95
N ASP A 438 -20.07 -20.89 -11.65
CA ASP A 438 -18.68 -21.35 -11.87
C ASP A 438 -17.68 -21.01 -10.74
N VAL A 439 -18.11 -20.39 -9.64
CA VAL A 439 -17.24 -19.93 -8.53
C VAL A 439 -16.82 -21.09 -7.60
N THR A 440 -16.15 -22.10 -8.15
CA THR A 440 -15.59 -23.25 -7.39
C THR A 440 -14.10 -23.47 -7.64
N ARG A 441 -13.36 -22.43 -8.06
CA ARG A 441 -11.89 -22.43 -8.13
C ARG A 441 -11.33 -21.28 -7.31
N GLY A 442 -10.32 -21.57 -6.49
CA GLY A 442 -9.73 -20.65 -5.52
C GLY A 442 -8.84 -19.57 -6.12
N THR A 443 -9.42 -18.68 -6.94
CA THR A 443 -8.82 -17.40 -7.33
C THR A 443 -9.40 -16.30 -6.46
N MET A 444 -8.55 -15.47 -5.85
CA MET A 444 -9.01 -14.25 -5.17
C MET A 444 -9.72 -13.35 -6.18
N GLU A 445 -10.77 -12.65 -5.76
CA GLU A 445 -11.47 -11.73 -6.65
C GLU A 445 -10.57 -10.56 -7.10
N PRO A 446 -10.80 -9.98 -8.29
CA PRO A 446 -10.06 -8.81 -8.75
C PRO A 446 -10.13 -7.61 -7.80
N SER A 447 -11.26 -7.44 -7.12
CA SER A 447 -11.47 -6.49 -6.00
C SER A 447 -10.41 -6.66 -4.91
N MET A 448 -10.31 -7.86 -4.34
CA MET A 448 -9.32 -8.17 -3.30
C MET A 448 -7.88 -7.96 -3.77
N VAL A 449 -7.56 -8.26 -5.04
CA VAL A 449 -6.23 -8.02 -5.61
C VAL A 449 -5.92 -6.51 -5.68
N VAL A 450 -6.89 -5.67 -6.05
CA VAL A 450 -6.75 -4.20 -6.01
C VAL A 450 -6.59 -3.70 -4.56
N GLY A 451 -7.36 -4.23 -3.62
CA GLY A 451 -7.20 -3.95 -2.18
C GLY A 451 -5.80 -4.30 -1.66
N CYS A 452 -5.25 -5.44 -2.04
CA CYS A 452 -3.87 -5.83 -1.73
C CYS A 452 -2.81 -4.91 -2.37
N LEU A 453 -3.08 -4.30 -3.52
CA LEU A 453 -2.20 -3.30 -4.12
C LEU A 453 -2.26 -1.96 -3.37
N TRP A 454 -3.41 -1.56 -2.85
CA TRP A 454 -3.54 -0.34 -2.03
C TRP A 454 -2.70 -0.38 -0.75
N PHE A 455 -2.49 -1.55 -0.14
CA PHE A 455 -1.52 -1.73 0.97
C PHE A 455 -0.06 -1.37 0.58
N ILE A 456 0.32 -1.48 -0.70
CA ILE A 456 1.64 -1.03 -1.17
C ILE A 456 1.68 0.51 -1.26
N VAL A 457 0.56 1.13 -1.65
CA VAL A 457 0.44 2.59 -1.75
C VAL A 457 0.40 3.24 -0.36
N ILE A 458 -0.29 2.64 0.61
CA ILE A 458 -0.35 3.15 2.00
C ILE A 458 1.04 3.08 2.68
N ALA A 459 1.80 2.00 2.43
CA ALA A 459 3.19 1.89 2.89
C ALA A 459 4.11 2.96 2.25
N PHE A 460 3.85 3.35 1.00
CA PHE A 460 4.55 4.47 0.36
C PHE A 460 4.15 5.84 0.97
N MET A 461 2.90 6.02 1.42
CA MET A 461 2.51 7.21 2.19
C MET A 461 3.21 7.28 3.55
N PHE A 462 3.34 6.17 4.28
CA PHE A 462 4.08 6.13 5.55
C PHE A 462 5.56 6.53 5.34
N PHE A 463 6.17 6.04 4.26
CA PHE A 463 7.52 6.42 3.87
C PHE A 463 7.62 7.92 3.50
N ALA A 464 6.61 8.49 2.84
CA ALA A 464 6.53 9.92 2.55
C ALA A 464 6.40 10.78 3.82
N GLN A 465 5.53 10.40 4.76
CA GLN A 465 5.39 11.06 6.06
C GLN A 465 6.69 11.00 6.86
N HIS A 466 7.33 9.83 6.94
CA HIS A 466 8.64 9.66 7.58
C HIS A 466 9.71 10.57 6.95
N HIS A 467 9.81 10.61 5.62
CA HIS A 467 10.82 11.41 4.94
C HIS A 467 10.60 12.93 5.11
N VAL A 468 9.35 13.43 5.13
CA VAL A 468 9.06 14.83 5.52
C VAL A 468 9.51 15.10 6.95
N CYS A 469 9.19 14.17 7.87
CA CYS A 469 9.50 14.33 9.28
C CYS A 469 11.02 14.39 9.54
N ASP A 470 11.78 13.47 8.96
CA ASP A 470 13.24 13.41 9.13
C ASP A 470 13.96 14.53 8.36
N ALA A 471 13.64 14.71 7.07
CA ALA A 471 14.43 15.58 6.20
C ALA A 471 14.20 17.08 6.44
N TYR A 472 13.05 17.48 7.00
CA TYR A 472 12.67 18.89 7.17
C TYR A 472 12.11 19.21 8.56
N PHE A 473 11.23 18.37 9.10
CA PHE A 473 10.42 18.73 10.26
C PHE A 473 11.18 18.71 11.60
N VAL A 474 11.80 17.58 11.94
CA VAL A 474 12.61 17.44 13.16
C VAL A 474 13.81 18.40 13.14
N PRO A 475 14.54 18.60 12.01
CA PRO A 475 15.52 19.66 11.88
C PRO A 475 14.97 21.06 12.20
N ALA A 476 13.76 21.40 11.74
CA ALA A 476 13.13 22.69 12.05
C ALA A 476 12.88 22.85 13.56
N ILE A 477 12.29 21.84 14.21
CA ILE A 477 12.03 21.85 15.66
C ILE A 477 13.34 21.98 16.45
N ASN A 478 14.34 21.16 16.17
CA ASN A 478 15.63 21.18 16.87
C ASN A 478 16.31 22.56 16.78
N VAL A 479 16.19 23.21 15.63
CA VAL A 479 16.68 24.59 15.41
C VAL A 479 15.90 25.63 16.22
N PHE A 480 14.56 25.51 16.34
CA PHE A 480 13.79 26.41 17.23
C PHE A 480 14.13 26.18 18.70
N VAL A 481 14.12 24.93 19.17
CA VAL A 481 14.44 24.57 20.56
C VAL A 481 15.85 25.04 20.91
N GLY A 482 16.83 24.81 20.02
CA GLY A 482 18.20 25.29 20.18
C GLY A 482 18.35 26.81 20.21
N LYS A 483 17.50 27.56 19.50
CA LYS A 483 17.44 29.04 19.60
C LYS A 483 16.80 29.52 20.90
N MET A 484 15.71 28.88 21.31
CA MET A 484 15.01 29.20 22.56
C MET A 484 15.93 28.95 23.76
N LYS A 485 16.61 27.79 23.82
CA LYS A 485 17.57 27.41 24.88
C LYS A 485 18.75 28.39 25.02
N LYS A 486 19.11 29.08 23.93
CA LYS A 486 20.19 30.08 23.86
C LYS A 486 19.69 31.54 23.99
N SER A 487 18.39 31.76 24.22
CA SER A 487 17.83 33.10 24.34
C SER A 487 18.19 33.76 25.67
N SER A 488 18.46 35.07 25.65
CA SER A 488 18.61 35.89 26.84
C SER A 488 17.29 36.14 27.59
N ASN A 489 16.15 35.85 26.96
CA ASN A 489 14.83 35.97 27.57
C ASN A 489 14.51 34.71 28.38
N THR A 490 14.51 34.80 29.71
CA THR A 490 14.25 33.65 30.62
C THR A 490 12.94 32.91 30.32
N TRP A 491 11.90 33.63 29.88
CA TRP A 491 10.62 33.02 29.51
C TRP A 491 10.72 32.18 28.22
N LEU A 492 11.53 32.63 27.26
CA LEU A 492 11.79 31.89 26.01
C LEU A 492 12.77 30.75 26.25
N GLN A 493 13.75 30.95 27.14
CA GLN A 493 14.73 29.93 27.55
C GLN A 493 14.06 28.66 28.09
N ARG A 494 12.98 28.81 28.86
CA ARG A 494 12.15 27.70 29.37
C ARG A 494 11.47 26.88 28.28
N TRP A 495 11.08 27.48 27.16
CA TRP A 495 10.56 26.73 26.00
C TRP A 495 11.66 25.97 25.24
N GLY A 496 12.93 26.27 25.51
CA GLY A 496 14.10 25.53 25.02
C GLY A 496 14.65 24.50 26.00
N ASP A 497 14.04 24.31 27.17
CA ASP A 497 14.31 23.17 28.05
C ASP A 497 13.89 21.88 27.33
N GLU A 498 14.71 20.83 27.37
CA GLU A 498 14.48 19.61 26.61
C GLU A 498 13.25 18.82 27.09
N ALA A 499 12.96 18.87 28.39
CA ALA A 499 11.76 18.22 28.95
C ALA A 499 10.48 19.00 28.61
N VAL A 500 10.56 20.34 28.57
CA VAL A 500 9.42 21.20 28.19
C VAL A 500 9.19 21.11 26.69
N ALA A 501 10.24 21.26 25.88
CA ALA A 501 10.18 21.18 24.42
C ALA A 501 9.65 19.82 23.94
N GLY A 502 10.17 18.71 24.51
CA GLY A 502 9.69 17.36 24.21
C GLY A 502 8.19 17.20 24.45
N ALA A 503 7.73 17.51 25.66
CA ALA A 503 6.33 17.35 26.06
C ALA A 503 5.36 18.40 25.45
N THR A 504 5.87 19.47 24.83
CA THR A 504 5.06 20.54 24.20
C THR A 504 5.27 20.64 22.69
N ILE A 505 6.38 21.23 22.23
CA ILE A 505 6.61 21.61 20.83
C ILE A 505 6.96 20.40 19.95
N CYS A 506 7.74 19.44 20.45
CA CYS A 506 8.03 18.19 19.73
C CYS A 506 6.75 17.35 19.60
N ALA A 507 6.08 17.06 20.71
CA ALA A 507 4.80 16.35 20.74
C ALA A 507 3.73 17.00 19.84
N LEU A 508 3.51 18.32 19.92
CA LEU A 508 2.61 19.08 19.05
C LEU A 508 2.89 18.82 17.56
N GLY A 509 4.18 18.81 17.21
CA GLY A 509 4.62 18.61 15.84
C GLY A 509 4.48 17.16 15.37
N CYS A 510 4.91 16.21 16.20
CA CYS A 510 4.81 14.79 15.90
C CYS A 510 3.35 14.32 15.74
N ASN A 511 2.41 14.95 16.45
CA ASN A 511 0.96 14.70 16.35
C ASN A 511 0.28 15.42 15.16
N GLY A 512 1.04 16.14 14.33
CA GLY A 512 0.52 16.85 13.16
C GLY A 512 -0.26 15.94 12.19
N PRO A 513 0.25 14.76 11.81
CA PRO A 513 -0.47 13.80 10.97
C PRO A 513 -1.81 13.37 11.56
N GLU A 514 -1.86 13.01 12.83
CA GLU A 514 -3.06 12.61 13.57
C GLU A 514 -4.10 13.76 13.57
N MET A 515 -3.67 14.99 13.83
CA MET A 515 -4.53 16.19 13.80
C MET A 515 -5.17 16.40 12.41
N PHE A 516 -4.38 16.28 11.35
CA PHE A 516 -4.89 16.45 9.99
C PHE A 516 -5.79 15.27 9.57
N THR A 517 -5.46 14.02 9.91
CA THR A 517 -6.32 12.87 9.63
C THR A 517 -7.68 13.02 10.31
N ASN A 518 -7.72 13.40 11.59
CA ASN A 518 -8.99 13.68 12.27
C ASN A 518 -9.73 14.86 11.63
N LEU A 519 -9.06 15.97 11.30
CA LEU A 519 -9.70 17.09 10.59
C LEU A 519 -10.33 16.68 9.27
N ILE A 520 -9.63 15.92 8.45
CA ILE A 520 -10.11 15.47 7.14
C ILE A 520 -11.30 14.51 7.32
N SER A 521 -11.25 13.61 8.30
CA SER A 521 -12.32 12.64 8.57
C SER A 521 -13.69 13.29 8.82
N LEU A 522 -13.71 14.48 9.44
CA LEU A 522 -14.94 15.23 9.73
C LEU A 522 -15.60 15.80 8.46
N TYR A 523 -14.81 16.10 7.42
CA TYR A 523 -15.34 16.58 6.13
C TYR A 523 -15.60 15.44 5.14
N THR A 524 -14.89 14.31 5.24
CA THR A 524 -15.12 13.11 4.40
C THR A 524 -16.16 12.15 4.99
N GLY A 525 -16.53 12.28 6.26
CA GLY A 525 -17.46 11.37 6.95
C GLY A 525 -16.87 9.99 7.22
N SER A 526 -15.54 9.86 7.37
CA SER A 526 -14.87 8.57 7.55
C SER A 526 -14.64 8.25 9.03
N ASP A 527 -15.34 7.22 9.54
CA ASP A 527 -15.21 6.69 10.91
C ASP A 527 -13.76 6.32 11.32
N ALA A 528 -12.86 6.17 10.35
CA ALA A 528 -11.44 5.89 10.61
C ALA A 528 -10.72 6.99 11.41
N GLY A 529 -11.18 8.25 11.38
CA GLY A 529 -10.47 9.41 11.92
C GLY A 529 -10.19 9.37 13.42
N ILE A 530 -11.23 9.22 14.25
CA ILE A 530 -11.07 9.03 15.70
C ILE A 530 -10.34 7.71 15.98
N GLY A 531 -10.57 6.70 15.14
CA GLY A 531 -9.84 5.44 15.16
C GLY A 531 -8.33 5.62 15.08
N VAL A 532 -7.83 6.48 14.18
CA VAL A 532 -6.40 6.80 14.07
C VAL A 532 -5.87 7.34 15.39
N VAL A 533 -6.53 8.33 15.99
CA VAL A 533 -6.12 8.92 17.27
C VAL A 533 -6.04 7.82 18.34
N VAL A 534 -7.12 7.07 18.57
CA VAL A 534 -7.21 6.02 19.61
C VAL A 534 -6.20 4.89 19.38
N GLY A 535 -5.92 4.52 18.13
CA GLY A 535 -4.88 3.54 17.79
C GLY A 535 -3.46 4.06 18.05
N SER A 536 -3.19 5.33 17.69
CA SER A 536 -1.92 6.02 17.91
C SER A 536 -1.58 6.10 19.39
N GLU A 537 -2.57 6.38 20.25
CA GLU A 537 -2.41 6.37 21.71
C GLU A 537 -1.82 5.05 22.24
N ILE A 538 -2.39 3.93 21.79
CA ILE A 538 -2.01 2.57 22.20
C ILE A 538 -0.64 2.19 21.59
N PHE A 539 -0.37 2.61 20.35
CA PHE A 539 0.92 2.43 19.70
C PHE A 539 2.04 3.23 20.40
N ASN A 540 1.77 4.46 20.81
CA ASN A 540 2.74 5.31 21.53
C ASN A 540 3.13 4.71 22.88
N LEU A 541 2.15 4.30 23.72
CA LEU A 541 2.44 3.70 25.03
C LEU A 541 3.13 2.33 24.95
N LEU A 542 2.86 1.53 23.92
CA LEU A 542 3.36 0.15 23.85
C LEU A 542 4.56 -0.01 22.91
N ILE A 543 4.48 0.49 21.67
CA ILE A 543 5.54 0.38 20.68
C ILE A 543 6.59 1.47 20.89
N ILE A 544 6.22 2.75 20.97
CA ILE A 544 7.23 3.82 21.07
C ILE A 544 8.03 3.69 22.37
N VAL A 545 7.36 3.68 23.53
CA VAL A 545 8.04 3.48 24.83
C VAL A 545 8.79 2.14 24.87
N GLY A 546 8.22 1.07 24.31
CA GLY A 546 8.86 -0.25 24.26
C GLY A 546 10.15 -0.28 23.43
N LEU A 547 10.17 0.38 22.26
CA LEU A 547 11.35 0.53 21.42
C LEU A 547 12.37 1.50 22.03
N THR A 548 11.93 2.62 22.61
CA THR A 548 12.75 3.58 23.35
C THR A 548 13.50 2.92 24.53
N ILE A 549 12.85 2.03 25.28
CA ILE A 549 13.51 1.20 26.32
C ILE A 549 14.49 0.19 25.70
N SER A 550 14.10 -0.47 24.60
CA SER A 550 14.93 -1.48 23.93
C SER A 550 16.18 -0.91 23.28
N ALA A 551 16.11 0.32 22.78
CA ALA A 551 17.21 1.08 22.18
C ALA A 551 18.02 1.89 23.21
N ALA A 552 17.63 1.88 24.49
CA ALA A 552 18.25 2.70 25.51
C ALA A 552 19.75 2.34 25.71
N PRO A 553 20.66 3.32 25.64
CA PRO A 553 22.10 3.10 25.70
C PRO A 553 22.61 2.70 27.09
N VAL A 554 21.86 3.02 28.13
CA VAL A 554 22.10 2.75 29.55
C VAL A 554 20.77 2.40 30.21
N VAL A 555 20.77 1.32 31.00
CA VAL A 555 19.60 0.76 31.70
C VAL A 555 20.07 0.28 33.08
N PRO A 556 19.29 0.46 34.17
CA PRO A 556 17.89 0.89 34.19
C PRO A 556 17.69 2.38 33.97
N LEU A 557 16.61 2.73 33.26
CA LEU A 557 16.20 4.12 33.06
C LEU A 557 15.64 4.69 34.38
N ALA A 558 16.22 5.80 34.83
CA ALA A 558 15.76 6.56 35.98
C ALA A 558 14.85 7.70 35.48
N LEU A 559 13.53 7.49 35.54
CA LEU A 559 12.55 8.53 35.19
C LEU A 559 12.34 9.52 36.34
N GLU A 560 12.21 10.80 36.00
CA GLU A 560 11.81 11.82 36.96
C GLU A 560 10.34 11.62 37.36
N ARG A 561 10.11 11.38 38.66
CA ARG A 561 8.78 11.02 39.18
C ARG A 561 7.74 12.12 39.00
N VAL A 562 8.12 13.40 39.05
CA VAL A 562 7.16 14.51 39.03
C VAL A 562 6.65 14.82 37.61
N PRO A 563 7.50 15.00 36.58
CA PRO A 563 7.03 15.07 35.19
C PRO A 563 6.25 13.82 34.77
N PHE A 564 6.75 12.62 35.08
CA PHE A 564 6.06 11.38 34.72
C PHE A 564 4.67 11.26 35.37
N ALA A 565 4.54 11.58 36.66
CA ALA A 565 3.24 11.56 37.35
C ALA A 565 2.28 12.65 36.85
N ARG A 566 2.80 13.84 36.49
CA ARG A 566 2.03 14.90 35.81
C ARG A 566 1.46 14.39 34.49
N ASP A 567 2.29 13.78 33.64
CA ASP A 567 1.88 13.36 32.30
C ASP A 567 0.91 12.17 32.37
N CYS A 568 1.14 11.19 33.24
CA CYS A 568 0.17 10.12 33.51
C CYS A 568 -1.16 10.64 34.09
N PHE A 569 -1.14 11.69 34.92
CA PHE A 569 -2.37 12.31 35.44
C PHE A 569 -3.15 13.02 34.32
N PHE A 570 -2.49 13.84 33.50
CA PHE A 570 -3.15 14.52 32.38
C PHE A 570 -3.61 13.55 31.29
N TYR A 571 -2.94 12.41 31.14
CA TYR A 571 -3.39 11.35 30.23
C TYR A 571 -4.58 10.56 30.79
N ALA A 572 -4.59 10.24 32.09
CA ALA A 572 -5.79 9.68 32.74
C ALA A 572 -6.99 10.64 32.62
N LEU A 573 -6.75 11.95 32.75
CA LEU A 573 -7.76 12.99 32.56
C LEU A 573 -8.21 13.09 31.10
N SER A 574 -7.32 12.92 30.11
CA SER A 574 -7.69 12.98 28.70
C SER A 574 -8.52 11.77 28.28
N ILE A 575 -8.17 10.56 28.72
CA ILE A 575 -9.01 9.36 28.51
C ILE A 575 -10.39 9.55 29.16
N ALA A 576 -10.45 10.08 30.38
CA ALA A 576 -11.71 10.29 31.09
C ALA A 576 -12.62 11.35 30.43
N LEU A 577 -12.06 12.48 29.97
CA LEU A 577 -12.81 13.52 29.26
C LEU A 577 -13.20 13.08 27.84
N LEU A 578 -12.38 12.29 27.16
CA LEU A 578 -12.74 11.66 25.88
C LEU A 578 -13.90 10.69 26.05
N TYR A 579 -13.81 9.77 27.02
CA TYR A 579 -14.88 8.81 27.27
C TYR A 579 -16.20 9.50 27.59
N TRP A 580 -16.17 10.56 28.41
CA TRP A 580 -17.32 11.41 28.72
C TRP A 580 -17.96 12.01 27.45
N ALA A 581 -17.16 12.65 26.57
CA ALA A 581 -17.60 13.27 25.32
C ALA A 581 -17.99 12.27 24.20
N LEU A 582 -18.07 10.96 24.49
CA LEU A 582 -18.54 9.91 23.58
C LEU A 582 -19.77 9.15 24.12
N LEU A 583 -20.21 9.44 25.35
CA LEU A 583 -21.27 8.71 26.05
C LEU A 583 -22.64 8.76 25.35
N ASP A 584 -22.96 9.86 24.69
CA ASP A 584 -24.23 10.09 23.97
C ASP A 584 -24.11 9.96 22.44
N HIS A 585 -22.89 9.69 21.96
CA HIS A 585 -22.51 9.56 20.54
C HIS A 585 -22.62 10.86 19.72
N ALA A 586 -22.73 12.03 20.35
CA ALA A 586 -23.04 13.30 19.69
C ALA A 586 -22.28 14.51 20.26
N ILE A 587 -20.95 14.51 20.09
CA ILE A 587 -20.00 15.49 20.66
C ILE A 587 -20.52 16.93 20.57
N GLU A 588 -20.89 17.50 21.72
CA GLU A 588 -21.38 18.87 21.82
C GLU A 588 -20.24 19.88 21.71
N SER A 589 -20.59 21.14 21.41
CA SER A 589 -19.55 22.15 21.19
C SER A 589 -18.83 22.56 22.47
N PHE A 590 -19.50 22.53 23.62
CA PHE A 590 -18.82 22.83 24.89
C PHE A 590 -17.79 21.76 25.28
N GLU A 591 -17.99 20.50 24.89
CA GLU A 591 -17.09 19.38 25.21
C GLU A 591 -15.77 19.48 24.44
N ALA A 592 -15.86 19.79 23.14
CA ALA A 592 -14.69 20.08 22.31
C ALA A 592 -13.89 21.29 22.85
N TRP A 593 -14.57 22.33 23.33
CA TRP A 593 -13.92 23.47 24.02
C TRP A 593 -13.31 23.09 25.39
N VAL A 594 -13.91 22.16 26.15
CA VAL A 594 -13.35 21.66 27.42
C VAL A 594 -12.06 20.87 27.16
N LEU A 595 -12.05 19.98 26.15
CA LEU A 595 -10.85 19.24 25.74
C LEU A 595 -9.74 20.19 25.27
N LEU A 596 -10.07 21.16 24.41
CA LEU A 596 -9.11 22.17 23.94
C LEU A 596 -8.60 23.09 25.06
N GLY A 597 -9.45 23.40 26.05
CA GLY A 597 -9.05 24.10 27.26
C GLY A 597 -8.09 23.29 28.13
N ALA A 598 -8.28 21.96 28.21
CA ALA A 598 -7.39 21.07 28.93
C ALA A 598 -5.98 20.97 28.30
N ALA A 599 -5.85 21.14 26.97
CA ALA A 599 -4.53 21.28 26.33
C ALA A 599 -3.76 22.50 26.87
N LEU A 600 -4.42 23.64 27.00
CA LEU A 600 -3.80 24.87 27.54
C LEU A 600 -3.40 24.68 29.01
N VAL A 601 -4.26 24.06 29.82
CA VAL A 601 -3.95 23.75 31.23
C VAL A 601 -2.75 22.81 31.33
N TYR A 602 -2.71 21.74 30.51
CA TYR A 602 -1.57 20.82 30.45
C TYR A 602 -0.27 21.54 30.08
N VAL A 603 -0.25 22.31 28.98
CA VAL A 603 0.93 23.06 28.52
C VAL A 603 1.42 24.06 29.58
N CYS A 604 0.51 24.76 30.26
CA CYS A 604 0.87 25.60 31.41
C CYS A 604 1.47 24.78 32.56
N CYS A 605 0.89 23.63 32.91
CA CYS A 605 1.44 22.75 33.94
C CYS A 605 2.84 22.21 33.58
N VAL A 606 3.09 21.85 32.31
CA VAL A 606 4.44 21.48 31.84
C VAL A 606 5.41 22.66 32.05
N TYR A 607 5.06 23.84 31.55
CA TYR A 607 5.90 25.04 31.62
C TYR A 607 6.25 25.49 33.06
N PHE A 608 5.32 25.33 34.02
CA PHE A 608 5.51 25.67 35.43
C PHE A 608 5.97 24.50 36.32
N THR A 609 6.26 23.32 35.76
CA THR A 609 6.66 22.12 36.55
C THR A 609 7.91 22.37 37.40
N GLY A 610 8.93 23.05 36.86
CA GLY A 610 10.16 23.37 37.60
C GLY A 610 9.89 24.26 38.82
N ASP A 611 9.05 25.29 38.67
CA ASP A 611 8.66 26.17 39.79
C ASP A 611 7.88 25.40 40.85
N LEU A 612 7.02 24.45 40.46
CA LEU A 612 6.24 23.61 41.37
C LEU A 612 7.14 22.70 42.23
N ILE A 613 8.18 22.11 41.63
CA ILE A 613 9.18 21.28 42.33
C ILE A 613 10.01 22.13 43.30
N ILE A 614 10.36 23.37 42.92
CA ILE A 614 11.06 24.31 43.80
C ILE A 614 10.15 24.75 44.96
N ALA A 615 8.88 25.06 44.68
CA ALA A 615 7.93 25.61 45.66
C ALA A 615 7.42 24.58 46.68
N ILE A 616 7.32 23.30 46.32
CA ILE A 616 6.80 22.24 47.20
C ILE A 616 7.96 21.36 47.70
N PRO A 617 8.42 21.49 48.95
CA PRO A 617 9.59 20.74 49.45
C PRO A 617 9.46 19.22 49.36
N ALA A 618 8.24 18.69 49.44
CA ALA A 618 7.95 17.26 49.32
C ALA A 618 8.10 16.69 47.89
N LEU A 619 8.19 17.53 46.86
CA LEU A 619 8.43 17.13 45.47
C LEU A 619 9.91 17.18 45.08
N ARG A 620 10.78 17.74 45.93
CA ARG A 620 12.22 17.86 45.64
C ARG A 620 12.87 16.48 45.64
N PRO A 621 13.67 16.12 44.61
CA PRO A 621 14.33 14.83 44.57
C PRO A 621 15.35 14.68 45.71
N THR A 622 15.23 13.61 46.49
CA THR A 622 16.28 13.19 47.43
C THR A 622 17.55 12.87 46.66
N THR A 623 18.64 13.52 47.03
CA THR A 623 19.87 13.65 46.23
C THR A 623 20.48 12.32 45.79
N VAL A 624 20.39 12.06 44.49
CA VAL A 624 21.53 11.55 43.70
C VAL A 624 21.72 12.55 42.58
N ALA A 625 22.90 13.17 42.51
CA ALA A 625 23.25 14.05 41.40
C ALA A 625 23.58 13.18 40.17
N LEU A 626 22.55 12.83 39.41
CA LEU A 626 22.74 12.59 37.98
C LEU A 626 22.93 13.98 37.37
N GLU A 627 24.17 14.27 37.01
CA GLU A 627 24.56 15.56 36.46
C GLU A 627 23.91 15.72 35.08
N GLU A 628 23.30 16.88 34.83
CA GLU A 628 22.72 17.18 33.51
C GLU A 628 23.75 16.93 32.40
N PRO A 629 23.40 16.21 31.31
CA PRO A 629 24.26 16.14 30.14
C PRO A 629 24.42 17.56 29.61
N ALA A 630 25.64 18.10 29.69
CA ALA A 630 25.92 19.46 29.26
C ALA A 630 25.51 19.62 27.79
N SER A 631 24.70 20.64 27.49
CA SER A 631 24.24 20.91 26.12
C SER A 631 25.40 20.82 25.13
N PRO A 632 25.27 20.15 23.97
CA PRO A 632 26.39 19.78 23.11
C PRO A 632 27.24 21.00 22.75
N SER A 633 28.35 21.13 23.49
CA SER A 633 29.32 22.19 23.29
C SER A 633 30.12 21.84 22.06
N LYS A 634 30.29 22.78 21.12
CA LYS A 634 31.08 22.53 19.90
C LYS A 634 32.49 22.09 20.29
N LYS A 635 32.78 20.79 20.21
CA LYS A 635 34.06 20.24 20.67
C LYS A 635 35.12 20.60 19.62
N LYS A 636 35.98 21.57 19.95
CA LYS A 636 37.12 21.93 19.10
C LYS A 636 38.16 20.82 19.16
N GLY A 637 38.66 20.46 17.98
CA GLY A 637 39.63 19.39 17.78
C GLY A 637 40.45 19.62 16.52
N LYS A 638 41.25 18.62 16.14
CA LYS A 638 42.05 18.65 14.90
C LYS A 638 41.84 17.41 14.06
N MET A 639 41.65 17.54 12.76
CA MET A 639 41.51 16.42 11.82
C MET A 639 42.51 16.59 10.68
N HIS A 640 43.39 15.60 10.45
CA HIS A 640 44.55 15.75 9.56
C HIS A 640 45.40 17.01 9.87
N GLY A 641 45.53 17.38 11.15
CA GLY A 641 46.25 18.58 11.61
C GLY A 641 45.49 19.91 11.52
N ILE A 642 44.37 19.96 10.80
CA ILE A 642 43.52 21.14 10.58
C ILE A 642 42.52 21.31 11.74
N GLU A 643 42.29 22.53 12.22
CA GLU A 643 41.33 22.76 13.29
C GLU A 643 39.88 22.64 12.81
N VAL A 644 39.12 21.78 13.50
CA VAL A 644 37.71 21.51 13.23
C VAL A 644 36.92 21.74 14.52
N SER A 645 35.71 22.28 14.40
CA SER A 645 34.72 22.18 15.47
C SER A 645 33.71 21.10 15.10
N VAL A 646 33.57 20.08 15.95
CA VAL A 646 32.53 19.07 15.79
C VAL A 646 31.25 19.64 16.41
N GLU A 647 30.21 19.81 15.59
CA GLU A 647 28.92 20.32 16.08
C GLU A 647 28.09 19.19 16.68
N GLU A 648 27.98 18.07 15.96
CA GLU A 648 27.03 17.00 16.27
C GLU A 648 27.44 15.69 15.58
N ILE A 649 26.99 14.56 16.13
CA ILE A 649 27.00 13.27 15.44
C ILE A 649 25.56 12.76 15.41
N LEU A 650 24.91 12.81 14.24
CA LEU A 650 23.62 12.15 14.07
C LEU A 650 23.85 10.63 14.05
N HIS A 651 23.01 9.92 14.81
CA HIS A 651 22.93 8.45 14.88
C HIS A 651 24.14 7.70 15.46
N ALA A 652 25.12 8.37 16.09
CA ALA A 652 26.13 7.69 16.91
C ALA A 652 26.51 8.50 18.16
N ARG A 653 26.79 7.78 19.26
CA ARG A 653 27.17 8.39 20.54
C ARG A 653 28.46 9.22 20.42
N MET A 654 28.46 10.43 20.97
CA MET A 654 29.64 10.87 21.72
C MET A 654 29.57 10.28 23.12
N ALA A 655 30.71 9.86 23.68
CA ALA A 655 30.79 9.49 25.09
C ALA A 655 31.23 10.72 25.90
N ASP A 656 30.31 11.31 26.68
CA ASP A 656 30.61 12.42 27.61
C ASP A 656 31.28 11.92 28.91
N ALA A 657 32.24 11.01 28.77
CA ALA A 657 32.88 10.29 29.88
C ALA A 657 33.91 11.13 30.66
N HIS A 658 34.33 12.28 30.14
CA HIS A 658 35.28 13.18 30.79
C HIS A 658 34.75 14.62 30.78
N LYS A 659 34.61 15.20 31.98
CA LYS A 659 34.08 16.55 32.21
C LYS A 659 35.11 17.68 32.09
N ASP A 660 36.39 17.34 31.98
CA ASP A 660 37.46 18.31 31.82
C ASP A 660 37.54 18.83 30.38
N GLN A 661 38.06 20.05 30.21
CA GLN A 661 38.09 20.79 28.94
C GLN A 661 39.14 20.27 27.95
N GLN A 662 39.07 18.98 27.59
CA GLN A 662 40.03 18.33 26.71
C GLN A 662 39.74 18.63 25.24
N GLN A 663 40.74 19.17 24.53
CA GLN A 663 40.74 19.27 23.07
C GLN A 663 40.92 17.86 22.48
N TRP A 664 40.15 17.54 21.43
CA TRP A 664 40.14 16.20 20.83
C TRP A 664 40.99 16.16 19.55
N ASN A 665 42.05 15.36 19.56
CA ASN A 665 42.89 15.14 18.39
C ASN A 665 42.29 14.00 17.55
N VAL A 666 41.58 14.34 16.47
CA VAL A 666 40.87 13.43 15.57
C VAL A 666 41.85 12.88 14.51
N ASP A 667 42.88 12.18 14.97
CA ASP A 667 43.96 11.70 14.12
C ASP A 667 43.57 10.42 13.34
N PRO A 668 43.77 10.38 12.01
CA PRO A 668 43.52 9.19 11.22
C PRO A 668 44.66 8.18 11.38
N THR A 669 44.32 6.94 11.70
CA THR A 669 45.26 5.83 11.51
C THR A 669 44.97 5.13 10.18
N ALA A 670 45.88 4.25 9.74
CA ALA A 670 45.67 3.40 8.57
C ALA A 670 44.46 2.44 8.67
N HIS A 671 43.68 2.49 9.76
CA HIS A 671 42.51 1.65 10.01
C HIS A 671 41.21 2.43 10.29
N GLY A 672 41.24 3.77 10.36
CA GLY A 672 40.04 4.60 10.55
C GLY A 672 40.28 5.97 11.20
N ILE A 673 39.19 6.63 11.54
CA ILE A 673 39.14 7.88 12.29
C ILE A 673 39.08 7.55 13.78
N TYR A 674 40.04 8.09 14.54
CA TYR A 674 40.12 7.96 15.99
C TYR A 674 40.07 9.38 16.58
N ALA A 675 39.75 9.51 17.87
CA ALA A 675 39.92 10.76 18.58
C ALA A 675 40.56 10.50 19.95
N GLU A 676 41.66 11.20 20.23
CA GLU A 676 42.36 11.15 21.52
C GLU A 676 42.16 12.48 22.28
N PRO A 677 41.90 12.47 23.60
CA PRO A 677 41.96 13.67 24.42
C PRO A 677 43.41 14.14 24.62
N GLN A 678 43.66 15.45 24.52
CA GLN A 678 45.04 15.97 24.63
C GLN A 678 45.61 15.93 26.06
N GLN A 679 46.69 15.14 26.19
CA GLN A 679 47.74 15.11 27.22
C GLN A 679 47.47 14.42 28.57
N ILE A 680 48.38 13.48 28.87
CA ILE A 680 48.87 13.11 30.21
C ILE A 680 50.32 13.61 30.30
N PRO A 681 50.83 14.08 31.46
CA PRO A 681 52.22 14.56 31.61
C PRO A 681 53.31 13.54 31.22
N ALA A 682 54.49 14.06 30.87
CA ALA A 682 55.52 13.33 30.13
C ALA A 682 56.29 12.22 30.89
N GLU A 683 55.97 11.93 32.15
CA GLU A 683 56.80 11.10 33.04
C GLU A 683 56.50 9.57 32.99
N GLN A 684 55.51 9.12 32.22
CA GLN A 684 55.18 7.68 32.09
C GLN A 684 55.61 7.03 30.75
N LYS A 685 56.48 7.67 29.97
CA LYS A 685 56.94 7.17 28.65
C LYS A 685 58.06 6.13 28.69
N GLU A 686 58.04 5.17 29.62
CA GLU A 686 59.09 4.14 29.66
C GLU A 686 58.62 2.73 30.10
N SER A 687 58.04 1.96 29.17
CA SER A 687 58.46 0.57 28.93
C SER A 687 57.84 -0.09 27.69
N LYS A 688 58.71 -0.74 26.90
CA LYS A 688 58.46 -1.92 26.03
C LYS A 688 57.10 -2.05 25.30
N GLY A 689 57.08 -1.53 24.07
CA GLY A 689 56.89 -2.44 22.93
C GLY A 689 55.49 -2.93 22.58
N ALA A 690 54.42 -2.24 22.99
CA ALA A 690 53.08 -2.43 22.45
C ALA A 690 52.49 -1.11 21.96
N ARG A 691 52.02 -1.06 20.70
CA ARG A 691 51.19 0.06 20.21
C ARG A 691 49.77 -0.12 20.72
N GLN A 692 49.50 0.33 21.94
CA GLN A 692 48.13 0.41 22.47
C GLN A 692 47.47 1.68 21.93
N SER A 693 46.53 1.52 20.98
CA SER A 693 45.68 2.61 20.49
C SER A 693 44.44 2.73 21.35
N ILE A 694 44.17 3.93 21.86
CA ILE A 694 42.94 4.30 22.58
C ILE A 694 42.21 5.30 21.68
N GLY A 695 40.89 5.17 21.53
CA GLY A 695 40.10 5.99 20.61
C GLY A 695 38.74 6.35 21.19
N PHE A 696 37.75 6.57 20.32
CA PHE A 696 36.35 6.71 20.73
C PHE A 696 35.89 5.45 21.48
N GLN A 697 35.87 5.51 22.81
CA GLN A 697 35.36 4.43 23.64
C GLN A 697 33.83 4.46 23.62
N PHE A 698 33.26 3.83 22.59
CA PHE A 698 31.86 3.39 22.57
C PHE A 698 31.68 2.32 23.64
N ASP A 699 31.53 2.72 24.92
CA ASP A 699 31.60 1.82 26.07
C ASP A 699 30.33 0.98 26.25
N VAL A 700 30.16 0.02 25.35
CA VAL A 700 29.34 -1.19 25.53
C VAL A 700 30.09 -2.33 24.85
N LYS A 701 30.27 -3.45 25.56
CA LYS A 701 30.93 -4.65 25.00
C LYS A 701 30.17 -5.26 23.81
N ASP A 702 28.91 -4.88 23.66
CA ASP A 702 27.96 -5.35 22.64
C ASP A 702 27.70 -4.30 21.54
N SER A 703 28.58 -3.29 21.39
CA SER A 703 28.50 -2.31 20.30
C SER A 703 28.73 -2.94 18.92
N MET A 704 27.66 -3.10 18.15
CA MET A 704 27.64 -3.77 16.83
C MET A 704 28.52 -3.11 15.74
N LEU A 705 29.02 -1.89 15.96
CA LEU A 705 29.94 -1.17 15.08
C LEU A 705 31.43 -1.39 15.43
N GLY A 706 31.73 -1.75 16.67
CA GLY A 706 33.07 -1.65 17.24
C GLY A 706 33.53 -0.19 17.46
N ALA A 707 34.74 -0.03 17.99
CA ALA A 707 35.21 1.26 18.54
C ALA A 707 35.72 2.30 17.51
N VAL A 708 35.50 2.12 16.20
CA VAL A 708 36.21 2.88 15.15
C VAL A 708 35.35 3.10 13.90
N LEU A 709 35.09 4.36 13.54
CA LEU A 709 34.58 4.74 12.21
C LEU A 709 35.71 4.64 11.17
N LYS A 710 35.48 3.97 10.04
CA LYS A 710 36.55 3.64 9.07
C LYS A 710 36.30 4.34 7.75
N TYR A 711 37.35 4.86 7.11
CA TYR A 711 37.25 5.53 5.80
C TYR A 711 36.68 4.65 4.67
N LYS A 712 36.65 3.32 4.84
CA LYS A 712 35.97 2.40 3.91
C LYS A 712 34.45 2.42 4.01
N ASP A 713 33.90 2.91 5.13
CA ASP A 713 32.47 2.97 5.43
C ASP A 713 31.91 4.38 5.20
N LEU A 714 32.78 5.39 5.00
CA LEU A 714 32.44 6.73 4.51
C LEU A 714 32.01 6.65 3.04
N GLN A 715 30.77 7.01 2.72
CA GLN A 715 30.23 6.95 1.35
C GLN A 715 29.94 8.32 0.74
N GLU A 716 29.66 9.34 1.55
CA GLU A 716 29.26 10.67 1.08
C GLU A 716 29.87 11.77 1.95
N VAL A 717 30.17 12.92 1.34
CA VAL A 717 30.62 14.14 2.03
C VAL A 717 29.89 15.33 1.43
N VAL A 718 28.91 15.84 2.16
CA VAL A 718 28.07 16.97 1.73
C VAL A 718 28.70 18.27 2.21
N LEU A 719 29.11 19.11 1.27
CA LEU A 719 29.59 20.46 1.51
C LEU A 719 28.40 21.41 1.68
N MET A 720 28.15 21.78 2.92
CA MET A 720 27.14 22.77 3.29
C MET A 720 27.75 24.18 3.15
N GLU A 721 26.91 25.22 3.16
CA GLU A 721 27.41 26.60 3.15
C GLU A 721 28.12 26.98 4.46
N MET A 722 28.81 28.13 4.47
CA MET A 722 29.52 28.68 5.63
C MET A 722 30.61 27.76 6.25
N GLY A 723 31.21 26.85 5.46
CA GLY A 723 32.34 26.01 5.92
C GLY A 723 31.94 24.77 6.73
N VAL A 724 30.65 24.44 6.76
CA VAL A 724 30.13 23.23 7.40
C VAL A 724 30.26 22.04 6.43
N MET A 725 30.64 20.87 6.96
CA MET A 725 30.76 19.61 6.21
C MET A 725 30.07 18.48 6.97
N ASN A 726 29.16 17.78 6.30
CA ASN A 726 28.60 16.53 6.79
C ASN A 726 29.41 15.37 6.16
N LEU A 727 29.91 14.44 6.98
CA LEU A 727 30.52 13.19 6.52
C LEU A 727 29.58 12.03 6.86
N GLU A 728 29.14 11.28 5.85
CA GLU A 728 28.15 10.22 6.00
C GLU A 728 28.77 8.81 5.89
N PHE A 729 28.70 8.08 7.00
CA PHE A 729 29.17 6.71 7.12
C PHE A 729 27.98 5.76 7.07
N TYR A 730 28.08 4.70 6.27
CA TYR A 730 27.04 3.69 6.11
C TYR A 730 27.64 2.30 6.37
N HIS A 731 27.22 1.65 7.45
CA HIS A 731 27.71 0.33 7.86
C HIS A 731 26.57 -0.55 8.37
N ASN A 732 26.39 -1.74 7.78
CA ASN A 732 25.38 -2.74 8.19
C ASN A 732 23.98 -2.17 8.50
N LEU A 733 23.41 -1.43 7.53
CA LEU A 733 22.12 -0.73 7.63
C LEU A 733 22.06 0.48 8.58
N GLN A 734 23.14 0.82 9.29
CA GLN A 734 23.23 2.04 10.08
C GLN A 734 23.91 3.16 9.28
N HIS A 735 23.31 4.34 9.33
CA HIS A 735 23.79 5.61 8.76
C HIS A 735 24.24 6.49 9.92
N ILE A 736 25.38 7.17 9.79
CA ILE A 736 25.96 8.05 10.81
C ILE A 736 26.46 9.31 10.12
N THR A 737 25.99 10.48 10.56
CA THR A 737 26.35 11.77 9.96
C THR A 737 27.16 12.60 10.95
N LEU A 738 28.46 12.72 10.68
CA LEU A 738 29.40 13.52 11.46
C LEU A 738 29.41 14.97 10.93
N ARG A 739 29.00 15.94 11.74
CA ARG A 739 28.94 17.35 11.35
C ARG A 739 30.15 18.13 11.85
N LEU A 740 30.98 18.58 10.92
CA LEU A 740 32.16 19.40 11.16
C LEU A 740 31.92 20.84 10.70
N THR A 741 32.54 21.82 11.34
CA THR A 741 32.69 23.19 10.82
C THR A 741 34.16 23.59 10.85
N VAL A 742 34.65 24.08 9.72
CA VAL A 742 36.01 24.63 9.56
C VAL A 742 35.88 26.14 9.32
N GLU A 743 36.50 26.95 10.18
CA GLU A 743 36.37 28.41 10.16
C GLU A 743 37.16 29.06 9.00
N ASP A 744 38.16 28.36 8.45
CA ASP A 744 39.05 28.80 7.37
C ASP A 744 38.78 28.02 6.06
N PRO A 745 38.42 28.69 4.94
CA PRO A 745 38.16 28.05 3.66
C PRO A 745 39.34 27.29 3.04
N ASP A 746 40.57 27.78 3.18
CA ASP A 746 41.75 27.14 2.59
C ASP A 746 42.07 25.84 3.36
N GLN A 747 41.92 25.88 4.69
CA GLN A 747 42.02 24.69 5.54
C GLN A 747 40.89 23.68 5.25
N ARG A 748 39.66 24.14 4.98
CA ARG A 748 38.54 23.25 4.58
C ARG A 748 38.88 22.48 3.30
N ASP A 749 39.42 23.15 2.30
CA ASP A 749 39.73 22.53 1.00
C ASP A 749 40.98 21.63 1.08
N GLN A 750 41.93 21.94 1.95
CA GLN A 750 43.00 21.02 2.33
C GLN A 750 42.44 19.76 3.03
N LEU A 751 41.51 19.90 3.98
CA LEU A 751 40.88 18.79 4.69
C LEU A 751 40.09 17.89 3.74
N LEU A 752 39.35 18.46 2.79
CA LEU A 752 38.64 17.72 1.73
C LEU A 752 39.58 16.87 0.87
N ASN A 753 40.75 17.40 0.50
CA ASN A 753 41.73 16.66 -0.28
C ASN A 753 42.36 15.52 0.53
N ASN A 754 42.69 15.76 1.80
CA ASN A 754 43.14 14.72 2.72
C ASN A 754 42.09 13.60 2.86
N ILE A 755 40.82 13.94 3.11
CA ILE A 755 39.72 12.95 3.21
C ILE A 755 39.62 12.11 1.94
N LYS A 756 39.72 12.71 0.75
CA LYS A 756 39.70 11.97 -0.54
C LYS A 756 40.89 11.02 -0.68
N GLU A 757 42.08 11.41 -0.23
CA GLU A 757 43.28 10.57 -0.28
C GLU A 757 43.16 9.35 0.66
N TYR A 758 42.87 9.57 1.95
CA TYR A 758 42.75 8.50 2.95
C TYR A 758 41.55 7.56 2.73
N SER A 759 40.52 8.02 2.00
CA SER A 759 39.38 7.20 1.58
C SER A 759 39.54 6.58 0.18
N LEU A 760 40.73 6.66 -0.45
CA LEU A 760 41.01 6.11 -1.79
C LEU A 760 40.08 6.64 -2.89
N GLY A 761 39.57 7.87 -2.75
CA GLY A 761 38.62 8.48 -3.68
C GLY A 761 37.23 7.82 -3.73
N ARG A 762 36.88 7.01 -2.72
CA ARG A 762 35.59 6.31 -2.61
C ARG A 762 34.36 7.20 -2.40
N PRO A 763 34.38 8.22 -1.51
CA PRO A 763 33.16 8.91 -1.14
C PRO A 763 32.75 9.94 -2.20
N TRP A 764 31.44 10.08 -2.37
CA TRP A 764 30.87 11.10 -3.23
C TRP A 764 30.93 12.46 -2.52
N VAL A 765 31.71 13.38 -3.09
CA VAL A 765 31.92 14.73 -2.53
C VAL A 765 31.22 15.75 -3.41
N HIS A 766 30.22 16.44 -2.89
CA HIS A 766 29.43 17.44 -3.63
C HIS A 766 28.94 18.58 -2.72
N GLY A 767 28.52 19.69 -3.32
CA GLY A 767 27.83 20.78 -2.60
C GLY A 767 26.38 20.41 -2.30
N TYR A 768 25.84 20.93 -1.20
CA TYR A 768 24.42 20.82 -0.90
C TYR A 768 23.58 21.58 -1.94
N ASP A 769 22.78 20.84 -2.71
CA ASP A 769 21.88 21.40 -3.72
C ASP A 769 20.42 21.16 -3.27
N ALA A 770 19.80 22.22 -2.73
CA ALA A 770 18.42 22.21 -2.25
C ALA A 770 17.37 22.10 -3.37
N THR A 771 17.77 22.03 -4.65
CA THR A 771 16.86 21.93 -5.79
C THR A 771 16.62 20.49 -6.25
N ILE A 772 15.66 20.30 -7.16
CA ILE A 772 15.44 19.01 -7.86
C ILE A 772 16.71 18.51 -8.58
N VAL A 773 17.61 19.41 -8.98
CA VAL A 773 18.88 19.03 -9.62
C VAL A 773 19.78 18.27 -8.64
N GLY A 774 19.74 18.61 -7.35
CA GLY A 774 20.40 17.87 -6.27
C GLY A 774 19.80 16.48 -6.06
N ALA A 775 18.46 16.39 -5.95
CA ALA A 775 17.74 15.12 -5.86
C ALA A 775 18.06 14.17 -7.04
N TRP A 776 18.11 14.72 -8.26
CA TRP A 776 18.44 13.94 -9.46
C TRP A 776 19.91 13.53 -9.51
N GLN A 777 20.83 14.34 -8.98
CA GLN A 777 22.23 13.97 -8.81
C GLN A 777 22.38 12.82 -7.81
N HIS A 778 21.72 12.88 -6.64
CA HIS A 778 21.71 11.81 -5.64
C HIS A 778 21.18 10.49 -6.25
N LEU A 779 19.97 10.48 -6.81
CA LEU A 779 19.40 9.28 -7.46
C LEU A 779 20.36 8.69 -8.50
N ARG A 780 20.94 9.55 -9.36
CA ARG A 780 21.84 9.12 -10.43
C ARG A 780 23.15 8.57 -9.89
N HIS A 781 23.68 9.11 -8.79
CA HIS A 781 24.84 8.60 -8.11
C HIS A 781 24.53 7.23 -7.49
N THR A 782 23.50 7.14 -6.65
CA THR A 782 23.14 5.95 -5.88
C THR A 782 22.77 4.75 -6.77
N LEU A 783 22.07 4.96 -7.88
CA LEU A 783 21.84 3.91 -8.87
C LEU A 783 23.13 3.49 -9.62
N GLY A 784 24.05 4.44 -9.85
CA GLY A 784 25.30 4.23 -10.59
C GLY A 784 26.44 3.58 -9.80
N ALA A 785 26.51 3.81 -8.48
CA ALA A 785 27.59 3.34 -7.61
C ALA A 785 27.67 1.80 -7.57
N THR A 786 28.84 1.21 -7.83
CA THR A 786 28.95 -0.27 -7.94
C THR A 786 28.99 -1.01 -6.61
N GLU A 787 29.38 -0.36 -5.52
CA GLU A 787 29.54 -1.01 -4.20
C GLU A 787 28.28 -0.88 -3.29
N MET A 788 27.31 -0.04 -3.64
CA MET A 788 26.11 0.19 -2.82
C MET A 788 25.13 -1.01 -2.82
N PRO A 789 24.66 -1.46 -1.63
CA PRO A 789 23.59 -2.44 -1.45
C PRO A 789 22.35 -2.26 -2.33
N LEU A 790 21.75 -3.39 -2.74
CA LEU A 790 20.53 -3.41 -3.56
C LEU A 790 19.35 -2.70 -2.87
N ILE A 791 19.23 -2.81 -1.54
CA ILE A 791 18.14 -2.20 -0.77
C ILE A 791 18.17 -0.67 -0.89
N GLN A 792 19.32 -0.02 -0.69
CA GLN A 792 19.46 1.43 -0.85
C GLN A 792 19.07 1.88 -2.27
N LYS A 793 19.44 1.12 -3.30
CA LYS A 793 19.05 1.42 -4.69
C LYS A 793 17.56 1.25 -4.99
N LEU A 794 16.87 0.40 -4.24
CA LEU A 794 15.42 0.25 -4.32
C LEU A 794 14.69 1.37 -3.55
N VAL A 795 15.26 1.84 -2.43
CA VAL A 795 14.72 2.96 -1.62
C VAL A 795 14.93 4.32 -2.29
N ALA A 796 16.07 4.54 -2.94
CA ALA A 796 16.39 5.81 -3.61
C ALA A 796 15.38 6.22 -4.69
N VAL A 797 14.63 5.27 -5.28
CA VAL A 797 13.62 5.55 -6.31
C VAL A 797 12.34 6.20 -5.73
N PRO A 798 11.62 5.60 -4.76
CA PRO A 798 10.51 6.28 -4.08
C PRO A 798 10.98 7.52 -3.31
N GLU A 799 12.17 7.49 -2.70
CA GLU A 799 12.77 8.65 -2.04
C GLU A 799 12.88 9.85 -3.00
N PHE A 800 13.48 9.65 -4.18
CA PHE A 800 13.58 10.69 -5.22
C PHE A 800 12.21 11.26 -5.64
N LEU A 801 11.14 10.46 -5.67
CA LEU A 801 9.80 10.96 -6.03
C LEU A 801 9.28 11.95 -4.98
N ILE A 802 9.45 11.63 -3.69
CA ILE A 802 9.05 12.49 -2.57
C ILE A 802 9.98 13.70 -2.48
N ASP A 803 11.28 13.48 -2.43
CA ASP A 803 12.33 14.50 -2.32
C ASP A 803 12.29 15.51 -3.48
N SER A 804 11.96 15.09 -4.71
CA SER A 804 11.74 16.03 -5.83
C SER A 804 10.56 16.98 -5.60
N VAL A 805 9.46 16.48 -5.02
CA VAL A 805 8.26 17.29 -4.74
C VAL A 805 8.47 18.21 -3.54
N LEU A 806 9.17 17.72 -2.51
CA LEU A 806 9.57 18.52 -1.36
C LEU A 806 10.58 19.59 -1.75
N ARG A 807 11.66 19.28 -2.48
CA ARG A 807 12.61 20.29 -2.96
C ARG A 807 11.96 21.30 -3.92
N LEU A 808 11.02 20.90 -4.79
CA LEU A 808 10.27 21.84 -5.63
C LEU A 808 9.54 22.93 -4.83
N THR A 809 9.06 22.61 -3.63
CA THR A 809 8.20 23.50 -2.84
C THR A 809 8.88 24.10 -1.60
N LEU A 810 9.83 23.40 -0.99
CA LEU A 810 10.51 23.78 0.26
C LEU A 810 11.91 24.37 0.05
N PHE A 811 12.50 24.35 -1.16
CA PHE A 811 13.81 25.00 -1.40
C PHE A 811 13.92 26.48 -0.95
N PRO A 812 12.88 27.35 -0.98
CA PRO A 812 13.07 28.77 -0.66
C PRO A 812 13.05 29.04 0.85
N VAL A 813 12.81 28.01 1.67
CA VAL A 813 12.64 28.08 3.13
C VAL A 813 13.49 27.07 3.91
N ASP A 814 14.08 26.08 3.21
CA ASP A 814 14.86 24.95 3.71
C ASP A 814 15.74 25.21 4.96
N VAL A 815 15.61 24.36 5.97
CA VAL A 815 16.37 24.42 7.24
C VAL A 815 17.82 23.96 7.09
N LYS A 816 18.13 23.14 6.08
CA LYS A 816 19.49 22.68 5.79
C LYS A 816 20.38 23.82 5.26
N ASP A 817 19.79 24.93 4.81
CA ASP A 817 20.45 26.14 4.34
C ASP A 817 20.42 27.25 5.41
N ILE A 818 21.62 27.67 5.84
CA ILE A 818 21.79 28.67 6.91
C ILE A 818 21.56 30.12 6.45
N THR A 819 21.62 30.42 5.15
CA THR A 819 21.28 31.75 4.62
C THR A 819 19.78 32.04 4.72
N LYS A 820 18.97 30.99 4.80
CA LYS A 820 17.50 31.04 4.92
C LYS A 820 17.02 31.10 6.37
N GLU A 821 17.91 31.41 7.33
CA GLU A 821 17.63 31.42 8.77
C GLU A 821 16.35 32.18 9.19
N SER A 822 16.04 33.29 8.50
CA SER A 822 14.83 34.10 8.75
C SER A 822 13.53 33.46 8.25
N ARG A 823 13.61 32.40 7.44
CA ARG A 823 12.49 31.72 6.76
C ARG A 823 12.19 30.34 7.29
N TRP A 824 13.03 29.77 8.15
CA TRP A 824 12.82 28.45 8.75
C TRP A 824 11.42 28.22 9.36
N PRO A 825 10.70 29.23 9.93
CA PRO A 825 9.30 29.03 10.36
C PRO A 825 8.35 28.63 9.22
N LEU A 826 8.61 29.09 8.00
CA LEU A 826 7.86 28.71 6.80
C LEU A 826 8.22 27.30 6.32
N CYS A 827 9.41 26.78 6.67
CA CYS A 827 9.77 25.38 6.41
C CYS A 827 9.01 24.44 7.34
N PHE A 828 8.91 24.76 8.63
CA PHE A 828 8.05 24.04 9.57
C PHE A 828 6.59 24.01 9.09
N ALA A 829 6.03 25.18 8.71
CA ALA A 829 4.68 25.26 8.17
C ALA A 829 4.51 24.48 6.85
N GLY A 830 5.50 24.52 5.95
CA GLY A 830 5.48 23.77 4.70
C GLY A 830 5.62 22.26 4.89
N ALA A 831 6.37 21.81 5.90
CA ALA A 831 6.45 20.41 6.29
C ALA A 831 5.12 19.94 6.90
N MET A 832 4.50 20.71 7.80
CA MET A 832 3.13 20.42 8.30
C MET A 832 2.11 20.31 7.16
N PHE A 833 2.18 21.20 6.17
CA PHE A 833 1.31 21.15 4.99
C PHE A 833 1.50 19.87 4.16
N TRP A 834 2.74 19.41 3.98
CA TRP A 834 3.00 18.12 3.32
C TRP A 834 2.57 16.91 4.16
N LEU A 835 2.73 16.96 5.49
CA LEU A 835 2.17 15.95 6.38
C LEU A 835 0.64 15.89 6.28
N ALA A 836 -0.05 17.03 6.17
CA ALA A 836 -1.49 17.08 5.91
C ALA A 836 -1.87 16.38 4.59
N ILE A 837 -1.14 16.68 3.50
CA ILE A 837 -1.39 16.08 2.18
C ILE A 837 -1.17 14.56 2.18
N PHE A 838 -0.08 14.07 2.77
CA PHE A 838 0.16 12.62 2.83
C PHE A 838 -0.80 11.91 3.79
N SER A 839 -1.28 12.59 4.83
CA SER A 839 -2.34 12.09 5.72
C SER A 839 -3.70 12.00 5.01
N PHE A 840 -4.04 12.98 4.16
CA PHE A 840 -5.21 12.95 3.29
C PHE A 840 -5.20 11.72 2.37
N PHE A 841 -4.11 11.54 1.61
CA PHE A 841 -3.99 10.39 0.72
C PHE A 841 -3.97 9.07 1.48
N MET A 842 -3.36 9.00 2.67
CA MET A 842 -3.36 7.80 3.49
C MET A 842 -4.76 7.41 3.98
N LEU A 843 -5.58 8.38 4.42
CA LEU A 843 -6.97 8.14 4.81
C LEU A 843 -7.82 7.69 3.61
N GLU A 844 -7.65 8.31 2.44
CA GLU A 844 -8.37 7.90 1.24
C GLU A 844 -7.92 6.52 0.74
N ILE A 845 -6.63 6.19 0.81
CA ILE A 845 -6.16 4.83 0.52
C ILE A 845 -6.76 3.81 1.51
N ALA A 846 -6.99 4.17 2.78
CA ALA A 846 -7.70 3.32 3.73
C ALA A 846 -9.18 3.11 3.33
N ASN A 847 -9.89 4.16 2.92
CA ASN A 847 -11.24 4.05 2.33
C ASN A 847 -11.23 3.10 1.11
N GLN A 848 -10.22 3.21 0.25
CA GLN A 848 -10.08 2.34 -0.93
C GLN A 848 -9.73 0.89 -0.56
N ILE A 849 -8.97 0.63 0.52
CA ILE A 849 -8.75 -0.73 1.05
C ILE A 849 -10.06 -1.30 1.55
N HIS A 850 -10.85 -0.55 2.33
CA HIS A 850 -12.18 -0.97 2.79
C HIS A 850 -13.14 -1.26 1.63
N TYR A 851 -13.22 -0.37 0.64
CA TYR A 851 -14.08 -0.54 -0.53
C TYR A 851 -13.72 -1.80 -1.35
N ASN A 852 -12.43 -2.10 -1.52
CA ASN A 852 -11.95 -3.25 -2.27
C ASN A 852 -11.87 -4.55 -1.44
N ILE A 853 -11.88 -4.46 -0.11
CA ILE A 853 -11.94 -5.58 0.84
C ILE A 853 -12.94 -5.21 1.95
N PRO A 854 -14.26 -5.35 1.71
CA PRO A 854 -15.29 -4.93 2.69
C PRO A 854 -15.21 -5.64 4.04
N ALA A 855 -14.55 -6.80 4.09
CA ALA A 855 -14.23 -7.53 5.31
C ALA A 855 -13.25 -6.79 6.27
N LEU A 856 -12.60 -5.71 5.84
CA LEU A 856 -11.75 -4.85 6.66
C LEU A 856 -12.48 -3.50 6.91
N PRO A 857 -13.10 -3.27 8.07
CA PRO A 857 -13.81 -2.01 8.34
C PRO A 857 -12.88 -0.79 8.37
N ASN A 858 -13.40 0.37 7.94
CA ASN A 858 -12.68 1.64 8.02
C ASN A 858 -12.20 1.98 9.45
N SER A 859 -13.03 1.72 10.47
CA SER A 859 -12.65 1.91 11.88
C SER A 859 -11.46 1.02 12.29
N PHE A 860 -11.45 -0.25 11.90
CA PHE A 860 -10.33 -1.18 12.14
C PHE A 860 -9.05 -0.73 11.43
N LEU A 861 -9.15 -0.30 10.16
CA LEU A 861 -8.01 0.24 9.40
C LEU A 861 -7.47 1.53 10.03
N GLY A 862 -8.34 2.39 10.55
CA GLY A 862 -7.97 3.59 11.32
C GLY A 862 -7.17 3.22 12.58
N ILE A 863 -7.77 2.39 13.44
CA ILE A 863 -7.25 1.95 14.75
C ILE A 863 -5.94 1.15 14.65
N THR A 864 -5.65 0.54 13.50
CA THR A 864 -4.46 -0.29 13.30
C THR A 864 -3.49 0.30 12.28
N VAL A 865 -3.83 0.26 10.99
CA VAL A 865 -2.92 0.59 9.88
C VAL A 865 -2.58 2.08 9.84
N CYS A 866 -3.58 2.96 9.91
CA CYS A 866 -3.38 4.41 9.85
C CYS A 866 -2.74 4.97 11.13
N ALA A 867 -3.09 4.41 12.29
CA ALA A 867 -2.44 4.69 13.58
C ALA A 867 -0.93 4.40 13.55
N ILE A 868 -0.53 3.20 13.11
CA ILE A 868 0.89 2.83 12.94
C ILE A 868 1.59 3.81 11.98
N GLY A 869 0.94 4.18 10.88
CA GLY A 869 1.48 5.09 9.87
C GLY A 869 1.73 6.52 10.36
N THR A 870 0.72 7.13 10.98
CA THR A 870 0.80 8.49 11.54
C THR A 870 1.85 8.61 12.64
N SER A 871 1.92 7.64 13.55
CA SER A 871 2.84 7.69 14.69
C SER A 871 4.24 7.11 14.42
N PHE A 872 4.50 6.54 13.23
CA PHE A 872 5.83 6.04 12.84
C PHE A 872 6.96 7.09 12.95
N PRO A 873 6.79 8.37 12.54
CA PRO A 873 7.83 9.37 12.72
C PRO A 873 8.13 9.68 14.20
N ASN A 874 7.11 9.64 15.05
CA ASN A 874 7.25 9.81 16.50
C ASN A 874 8.05 8.65 17.12
N ALA A 875 7.85 7.43 16.61
CA ALA A 875 8.62 6.26 17.00
C ALA A 875 10.12 6.41 16.67
N VAL A 876 10.43 6.86 15.44
CA VAL A 876 11.81 7.13 15.02
C VAL A 876 12.44 8.22 15.89
N ALA A 877 11.78 9.37 16.06
CA ALA A 877 12.30 10.48 16.87
C ALA A 877 12.57 10.07 18.33
N SER A 878 11.67 9.31 18.94
CA SER A 878 11.81 8.85 20.33
C SER A 878 12.84 7.74 20.51
N VAL A 879 13.06 6.89 19.50
CA VAL A 879 14.19 5.94 19.49
C VAL A 879 15.52 6.67 19.35
N LEU A 880 15.61 7.70 18.51
CA LEU A 880 16.81 8.51 18.33
C LEU A 880 17.17 9.30 19.61
N MET A 881 16.19 9.95 20.25
CA MET A 881 16.41 10.64 21.54
C MET A 881 16.92 9.69 22.63
N ALA A 882 16.41 8.46 22.70
CA ALA A 882 16.96 7.43 23.60
C ALA A 882 18.42 7.10 23.27
N GLN A 883 18.73 6.81 22.00
CA GLN A 883 20.09 6.47 21.55
C GLN A 883 21.10 7.61 21.80
N GLN A 884 20.65 8.87 21.74
CA GLN A 884 21.40 10.08 22.11
C GLN A 884 21.59 10.25 23.63
N ASN A 885 21.25 9.23 24.43
CA ASN A 885 21.36 9.22 25.89
C ASN A 885 20.40 10.22 26.59
N ASN A 886 19.33 10.66 25.90
CA ASN A 886 18.19 11.38 26.50
C ASN A 886 16.86 10.58 26.42
N PRO A 887 16.81 9.37 27.03
CA PRO A 887 15.59 8.56 27.07
C PRO A 887 14.48 9.15 27.95
N ALA A 888 14.81 10.10 28.85
CA ALA A 888 13.82 10.81 29.66
C ALA A 888 12.98 11.75 28.77
N ALA A 889 13.61 12.56 27.92
CA ALA A 889 12.88 13.37 26.94
C ALA A 889 12.14 12.51 25.92
N ALA A 890 12.68 11.36 25.50
CA ALA A 890 11.98 10.43 24.63
C ALA A 890 10.65 9.90 25.22
N ILE A 891 10.66 9.49 26.50
CA ILE A 891 9.46 9.01 27.19
C ILE A 891 8.49 10.17 27.49
N ALA A 892 8.99 11.35 27.84
CA ALA A 892 8.16 12.55 28.02
C ALA A 892 7.53 13.05 26.70
N ASN A 893 8.22 12.87 25.56
CA ASN A 893 7.68 13.14 24.23
C ASN A 893 6.55 12.15 23.89
N ALA A 894 6.74 10.84 24.11
CA ALA A 894 5.69 9.84 23.87
C ALA A 894 4.45 10.06 24.76
N LEU A 895 4.63 10.35 26.06
CA LEU A 895 3.51 10.66 26.97
C LEU A 895 2.85 12.01 26.65
N GLY A 896 3.64 13.03 26.32
CA GLY A 896 3.13 14.35 25.94
C GLY A 896 2.37 14.34 24.62
N SER A 897 2.81 13.52 23.66
CA SER A 897 2.05 13.21 22.44
C SER A 897 0.67 12.66 22.79
N ASN A 898 0.56 11.69 23.69
CA ASN A 898 -0.73 11.11 24.05
C ASN A 898 -1.70 12.13 24.68
N VAL A 899 -1.22 12.96 25.60
CA VAL A 899 -2.03 14.04 26.18
C VAL A 899 -2.49 15.04 25.10
N GLN A 900 -1.60 15.43 24.19
CA GLN A 900 -1.92 16.39 23.13
C GLN A 900 -2.75 15.80 21.99
N ASN A 901 -2.68 14.49 21.73
CA ASN A 901 -3.50 13.83 20.71
C ASN A 901 -4.98 13.99 21.05
N VAL A 902 -5.34 13.69 22.29
CA VAL A 902 -6.72 13.84 22.76
C VAL A 902 -7.11 15.32 22.93
N PHE A 903 -6.32 16.12 23.65
CA PHE A 903 -6.71 17.49 23.99
C PHE A 903 -6.52 18.52 22.88
N LEU A 904 -5.73 18.24 21.84
CA LEU A 904 -5.42 19.20 20.79
C LEU A 904 -5.60 18.64 19.38
N ALA A 905 -4.94 17.53 19.03
CA ALA A 905 -5.02 16.96 17.69
C ALA A 905 -6.45 16.54 17.33
N MET A 906 -7.22 16.06 18.31
CA MET A 906 -8.61 15.68 18.13
C MET A 906 -9.59 16.83 18.40
N ALA A 907 -9.42 17.57 19.49
CA ALA A 907 -10.34 18.62 19.91
C ALA A 907 -10.32 19.88 19.02
N LEU A 908 -9.15 20.30 18.52
CA LEU A 908 -9.05 21.50 17.66
C LEU A 908 -9.83 21.32 16.34
N PRO A 909 -9.73 20.18 15.62
CA PRO A 909 -10.61 19.89 14.50
C PRO A 909 -12.10 19.90 14.83
N TRP A 910 -12.52 19.33 15.97
CA TRP A 910 -13.94 19.36 16.38
C TRP A 910 -14.42 20.80 16.58
N VAL A 911 -13.64 21.64 17.28
CA VAL A 911 -13.93 23.07 17.44
C VAL A 911 -13.98 23.80 16.09
N ILE A 912 -13.03 23.57 15.18
CA ILE A 912 -13.02 24.18 13.84
C ILE A 912 -14.27 23.78 13.04
N TYR A 913 -14.62 22.50 13.04
CA TYR A 913 -15.79 21.98 12.32
C TYR A 913 -17.09 22.56 12.89
N GLN A 914 -17.27 22.55 14.21
CA GLN A 914 -18.46 23.09 14.88
C GLN A 914 -18.59 24.61 14.65
N LEU A 915 -17.50 25.38 14.71
CA LEU A 915 -17.52 26.82 14.41
C LEU A 915 -18.01 27.12 12.99
N GLN A 916 -17.66 26.29 12.01
CA GLN A 916 -18.16 26.43 10.63
C GLN A 916 -19.62 26.00 10.49
N HIS A 917 -20.06 24.96 11.22
CA HIS A 917 -21.41 24.40 11.12
C HIS A 917 -22.43 25.02 12.11
N GLY A 918 -22.05 26.09 12.82
CA GLY A 918 -22.94 26.86 13.69
C GLY A 918 -23.18 26.24 15.08
N GLY A 919 -22.18 25.53 15.62
CA GLY A 919 -22.24 24.92 16.96
C GLY A 919 -23.04 23.62 17.06
N LYS A 920 -23.43 23.03 15.93
CA LYS A 920 -24.13 21.74 15.89
C LYS A 920 -23.26 20.61 16.45
N PRO A 921 -23.84 19.62 17.16
CA PRO A 921 -23.08 18.47 17.64
C PRO A 921 -22.53 17.62 16.49
N ILE A 922 -21.42 16.93 16.73
CA ILE A 922 -20.81 16.00 15.78
C ILE A 922 -21.26 14.59 16.15
N ASN A 923 -22.23 14.05 15.41
CA ASN A 923 -22.62 12.64 15.53
C ASN A 923 -21.44 11.73 15.12
N GLN A 924 -21.13 10.73 15.94
CA GLN A 924 -20.02 9.80 15.71
C GLN A 924 -20.47 8.34 15.83
N ASN A 925 -19.91 7.48 14.98
CA ASN A 925 -20.14 6.03 15.06
C ASN A 925 -19.18 5.41 16.10
N VAL A 926 -19.65 5.24 17.34
CA VAL A 926 -18.80 4.82 18.47
C VAL A 926 -18.50 3.29 18.50
N ALA A 927 -18.92 2.55 17.46
CA ALA A 927 -18.60 1.13 17.30
C ALA A 927 -17.08 0.90 17.18
N GLY A 928 -16.51 0.09 18.08
CA GLY A 928 -15.07 -0.15 18.20
C GLY A 928 -14.27 0.96 18.90
N ILE A 929 -14.75 2.20 18.92
CA ILE A 929 -14.08 3.32 19.60
C ILE A 929 -14.06 3.09 21.12
N ASN A 930 -15.18 2.64 21.71
CA ASN A 930 -15.26 2.32 23.14
C ASN A 930 -14.26 1.23 23.56
N GLU A 931 -14.04 0.22 22.72
CA GLU A 931 -13.08 -0.86 22.97
C GLU A 931 -11.64 -0.30 22.99
N GLY A 932 -11.29 0.55 22.02
CA GLY A 932 -10.01 1.25 21.99
C GLY A 932 -9.77 2.18 23.19
N VAL A 933 -10.80 2.91 23.65
CA VAL A 933 -10.72 3.75 24.86
C VAL A 933 -10.51 2.90 26.13
N LEU A 934 -11.09 1.70 26.20
CA LEU A 934 -10.81 0.75 27.28
C LEU A 934 -9.38 0.18 27.20
N TRP A 935 -8.82 -0.02 26.00
CA TRP A 935 -7.40 -0.35 25.82
C TRP A 935 -6.46 0.80 26.20
N MET A 936 -6.83 2.06 25.97
CA MET A 936 -6.08 3.23 26.49
C MET A 936 -6.05 3.23 28.03
N CYS A 937 -7.18 2.97 28.69
CA CYS A 937 -7.23 2.76 30.14
C CYS A 937 -6.32 1.60 30.60
N GLY A 938 -6.42 0.44 29.96
CA GLY A 938 -5.65 -0.76 30.33
C GLY A 938 -4.14 -0.58 30.16
N THR A 939 -3.71 0.05 29.07
CA THR A 939 -2.29 0.33 28.80
C THR A 939 -1.71 1.40 29.73
N LEU A 940 -2.49 2.43 30.09
CA LEU A 940 -2.07 3.39 31.12
C LEU A 940 -1.91 2.73 32.50
N ILE A 941 -2.85 1.88 32.91
CA ILE A 941 -2.75 1.12 34.17
C ILE A 941 -1.50 0.22 34.16
N LEU A 942 -1.19 -0.45 33.04
CA LEU A 942 0.00 -1.26 32.86
C LEU A 942 1.30 -0.44 33.01
N VAL A 943 1.36 0.74 32.37
CA VAL A 943 2.52 1.65 32.43
C VAL A 943 2.69 2.25 33.83
N ILE A 944 1.61 2.65 34.50
CA ILE A 944 1.62 3.09 35.90
C ILE A 944 2.13 1.97 36.81
N PHE A 945 1.66 0.73 36.63
CA PHE A 945 2.08 -0.44 37.41
C PHE A 945 3.58 -0.71 37.26
N PHE A 946 4.12 -0.67 36.04
CA PHE A 946 5.54 -0.93 35.79
C PHE A 946 6.47 0.22 36.19
N VAL A 947 6.04 1.49 36.13
CA VAL A 947 6.93 2.64 36.40
C VAL A 947 6.81 3.19 37.82
N LEU A 948 5.61 3.26 38.41
CA LEU A 948 5.40 3.93 39.70
C LEU A 948 5.47 3.01 40.93
N LEU A 949 5.43 1.68 40.75
CA LEU A 949 5.60 0.76 41.88
C LEU A 949 7.08 0.69 42.33
N PRO A 950 7.39 0.85 43.64
CA PRO A 950 8.76 0.97 44.14
C PRO A 950 9.80 -0.09 43.71
N PRO A 951 9.49 -1.40 43.58
CA PRO A 951 10.48 -2.37 43.10
C PRO A 951 10.72 -2.30 41.58
N PHE A 952 9.88 -1.59 40.82
CA PHE A 952 9.86 -1.57 39.35
C PHE A 952 10.23 -0.21 38.73
N CYS A 953 10.35 0.88 39.52
CA CYS A 953 10.84 2.21 39.11
C CYS A 953 12.22 2.24 38.42
N LYS A 954 12.87 1.09 38.23
CA LYS A 954 14.06 0.88 37.43
C LYS A 954 13.66 0.12 36.17
N LEU A 955 13.26 0.86 35.13
CA LEU A 955 12.89 0.30 33.83
C LEU A 955 14.08 -0.49 33.24
N SER A 956 13.98 -1.81 33.30
CA SER A 956 14.91 -2.81 32.74
C SER A 956 14.63 -3.08 31.26
N TYR A 957 15.62 -3.57 30.51
CA TYR A 957 15.49 -3.99 29.11
C TYR A 957 14.33 -4.97 28.88
N ALA A 958 13.96 -5.76 29.89
CA ALA A 958 12.84 -6.70 29.82
C ALA A 958 11.47 -6.03 29.51
N TYR A 959 11.26 -4.77 29.92
CA TYR A 959 9.98 -4.09 29.70
C TYR A 959 9.73 -3.75 28.23
N GLY A 960 10.78 -3.51 27.44
CA GLY A 960 10.66 -3.19 26.02
C GLY A 960 9.92 -4.29 25.23
N PRO A 961 10.44 -5.54 25.22
CA PRO A 961 9.77 -6.68 24.62
C PRO A 961 8.41 -7.02 25.24
N ILE A 962 8.20 -6.76 26.53
CA ILE A 962 6.88 -6.96 27.18
C ILE A 962 5.84 -6.00 26.58
N LEU A 963 6.14 -4.70 26.50
CA LEU A 963 5.22 -3.70 25.95
C LEU A 963 4.89 -4.00 24.47
N VAL A 964 5.90 -4.35 23.66
CA VAL A 964 5.69 -4.76 22.26
C VAL A 964 4.85 -6.04 22.17
N SER A 965 5.02 -7.00 23.08
CA SER A 965 4.20 -8.22 23.13
C SER A 965 2.74 -7.92 23.51
N VAL A 966 2.50 -6.94 24.39
CA VAL A 966 1.13 -6.48 24.70
C VAL A 966 0.49 -5.80 23.49
N TYR A 967 1.24 -5.07 22.66
CA TYR A 967 0.69 -4.49 21.42
C TYR A 967 0.30 -5.57 20.40
N VAL A 968 1.12 -6.62 20.27
CA VAL A 968 0.79 -7.78 19.41
C VAL A 968 -0.45 -8.51 19.94
N ALA A 969 -0.58 -8.66 21.26
CA ALA A 969 -1.78 -9.23 21.88
C ALA A 969 -3.03 -8.37 21.64
N TYR A 970 -2.91 -7.04 21.78
CA TYR A 970 -3.96 -6.08 21.42
C TYR A 970 -4.42 -6.24 19.97
N LEU A 971 -3.50 -6.23 19.00
CA LEU A 971 -3.84 -6.42 17.58
C LEU A 971 -4.57 -7.76 17.33
N VAL A 972 -4.16 -8.84 18.00
CA VAL A 972 -4.83 -10.15 17.89
C VAL A 972 -6.23 -10.11 18.49
N VAL A 973 -6.41 -9.49 19.67
CA VAL A 973 -7.73 -9.33 20.32
C VAL A 973 -8.67 -8.53 19.43
N THR A 974 -8.30 -7.30 19.07
CA THR A 974 -9.11 -6.40 18.23
C THR A 974 -9.44 -7.01 16.87
N SER A 975 -8.51 -7.77 16.26
CA SER A 975 -8.77 -8.50 15.02
C SER A 975 -9.85 -9.57 15.20
N GLY A 976 -9.75 -10.41 16.23
CA GLY A 976 -10.73 -11.49 16.43
C GLY A 976 -12.09 -11.02 16.94
N GLU A 977 -12.17 -9.85 17.57
CA GLU A 977 -13.46 -9.18 17.84
C GLU A 977 -14.05 -8.63 16.53
N THR A 978 -13.27 -7.89 15.74
CA THR A 978 -13.68 -7.33 14.43
C THR A 978 -14.14 -8.42 13.45
N PHE A 979 -13.44 -9.55 13.38
CA PHE A 979 -13.74 -10.67 12.48
C PHE A 979 -14.60 -11.78 13.12
N GLY A 980 -15.13 -11.57 14.33
CA GLY A 980 -16.07 -12.48 15.00
C GLY A 980 -15.50 -13.87 15.35
N TRP A 981 -14.19 -13.99 15.53
CA TRP A 981 -13.51 -15.23 15.95
C TRP A 981 -13.90 -15.65 17.38
N TRP A 982 -14.27 -14.68 18.21
CA TRP A 982 -14.88 -14.84 19.53
C TRP A 982 -15.95 -13.75 19.73
N PRO A 983 -16.90 -13.90 20.68
CA PRO A 983 -17.74 -12.79 21.10
C PRO A 983 -16.87 -11.66 21.68
N PRO A 984 -17.27 -10.38 21.53
CA PRO A 984 -16.53 -9.27 22.11
C PRO A 984 -16.45 -9.40 23.63
N LEU A 985 -15.31 -9.00 24.19
CA LEU A 985 -14.99 -9.07 25.62
C LEU A 985 -15.82 -8.09 26.45
N VAL A 986 -16.37 -7.06 25.80
CA VAL A 986 -17.26 -6.03 26.35
C VAL A 986 -18.59 -6.09 25.60
N LYS A 987 -19.69 -5.72 26.27
CA LYS A 987 -21.06 -5.70 25.74
C LYS A 987 -21.75 -4.38 26.03
#